data_AF-A0A286AWE1-F1
#
_entry.id   AF-A0A286AWE1-F1
#
_cell.length_a   1.000
_cell.length_b   1.000
_cell.length_c   1.000
_cell.angle_alpha   90.00
_cell.angle_beta   90.00
_cell.angle_gamma   90.00
#
_symmetry.space_group_name_H-M   'P 1'
#
loop_
_entity.id
_entity.type
_entity.pdbx_description
1 polymer ?
#
loop_
_entity_poly.entity_id
_entity_poly.type
_entity_poly.pdbx_seq_one_letter_code
_entity_poly.pdbx_strand_id
1 'polypeptide(L)'
;MRHPGSTVSRARRALMRLILALPAWPTWAWAADFGFRPPRDPDDATAADLMRDLAERILPVYQEADTDVFLANLTALQIVSGAYRAAYDSSASLRSRRQGKPFDDLVQRAILDGIYARARMLEADGRLGFAEAYARSFQELVSPLDNAQAQAIMARLEIPPAVYREPLRQAFDLWRAKGSLPQADALALVRTWLSYQSRRSFNALLPELFAAENRNRYVAEADVRIPVRGGVIHANLVRPGRANGTLPTLLRFTLDPAEDDAQHSAAKGYVGVTAYVRGRTPDGKGAVWPFVRDGEDAAAVIDWIARQAWSDGRVAMLGDGYSGYAAWAAARRRPAALKAIATIAPMAPGIDFPMAGQIFRNAMVRWAQEHATAEPLRAGVDADADPDTMWQALDARWHRGNRPYWDIDRVLLGKRSRLIRTWLTHPSHDRYWQKFLPSAEQFARIDIPVLSFAGYYGADAGALYFHHEHLRNRPQADTTLLLGPYDAASIRRGTAPTLRGYTLDPVARIDLPDLRYQWLDHILKGANKPSLLMDRVNYQVMGADQWRHAPTLDAPQRTRLRLHLDTRERDDPHRLLPSPSEGGGNVRLSVDLADRRDVRIPWPDALRVKQLPARNSISFVSDPLPEGTELIGSLRGVFDITPSRQDVDFNISLYEQTASGEYQLLFDPYDFRASYAGHRMRRRLLRAGERQLLAFTVERVTACKLAAGSRIVLLIGLNRRPDRQINYGSGKDVNSETIADAKWPIRVRWHARSYVEIQTGKS
;
A
#
# COMPACT_ATOMS: atom_id res chain seq x y z
N MET A 1 25.15 30.68 73.59
CA MET A 1 25.56 32.01 74.08
C MET A 1 26.52 32.64 73.05
N ARG A 2 26.59 33.98 72.96
CA ARG A 2 27.69 34.69 72.25
C ARG A 2 28.98 34.54 73.10
N HIS A 3 30.22 34.76 72.65
CA HIS A 3 30.85 35.88 71.91
C HIS A 3 32.34 35.46 71.57
N PRO A 4 33.29 36.30 71.08
CA PRO A 4 33.42 36.73 69.67
C PRO A 4 34.87 36.82 69.11
N GLY A 5 35.02 37.35 67.88
CA GLY A 5 36.25 38.01 67.40
C GLY A 5 37.21 37.11 66.59
N SER A 6 37.96 37.61 65.59
CA SER A 6 38.18 38.99 65.16
C SER A 6 38.47 39.11 63.64
N THR A 7 37.87 40.13 63.00
CA THR A 7 38.40 41.09 61.99
C THR A 7 39.65 40.73 61.16
N VAL A 8 39.75 40.97 59.84
CA VAL A 8 39.71 42.24 59.04
C VAL A 8 39.48 41.86 57.54
N SER A 9 38.98 42.66 56.58
CA SER A 9 38.50 44.06 56.45
C SER A 9 36.99 44.08 56.06
N ARG A 10 36.29 45.13 55.61
CA ARG A 10 36.52 46.54 55.20
C ARG A 10 37.03 46.87 53.77
N ALA A 11 36.45 46.22 52.76
CA ALA A 11 36.38 46.75 51.37
C ALA A 11 35.00 46.55 50.69
N ARG A 12 33.91 46.46 51.46
CA ARG A 12 32.53 46.27 50.97
C ARG A 12 31.53 47.15 51.74
N ARG A 13 31.44 48.45 51.40
CA ARG A 13 30.27 49.32 51.65
C ARG A 13 30.42 50.76 51.07
N ALA A 14 30.72 50.87 49.78
CA ALA A 14 30.49 52.08 49.00
C ALA A 14 30.23 51.64 47.54
N LEU A 15 29.10 52.07 46.97
CA LEU A 15 28.46 51.58 45.72
C LEU A 15 27.63 50.29 45.85
N MET A 16 26.50 50.42 46.55
CA MET A 16 25.29 49.66 46.22
C MET A 16 24.12 50.65 46.21
N ARG A 17 23.25 50.58 45.18
CA ARG A 17 22.13 51.49 44.87
C ARG A 17 22.50 52.80 44.15
N LEU A 18 22.86 52.66 42.88
CA LEU A 18 22.09 53.34 41.85
C LEU A 18 21.87 52.35 40.69
N ILE A 19 20.61 52.01 40.45
CA ILE A 19 20.15 51.14 39.36
C ILE A 19 19.80 52.07 38.20
N LEU A 20 20.20 51.73 36.98
CA LEU A 20 19.39 51.93 35.76
C LEU A 20 20.05 51.30 34.52
N ALA A 21 19.26 50.47 33.83
CA ALA A 21 19.38 50.09 32.42
C ALA A 21 20.78 49.74 31.83
N LEU A 22 21.15 48.46 31.92
CA LEU A 22 21.71 47.76 30.75
C LEU A 22 20.73 46.64 30.40
N PRO A 23 20.24 46.54 29.14
CA PRO A 23 19.35 45.46 28.76
C PRO A 23 20.08 44.13 28.85
N ALA A 24 19.41 43.10 29.36
CA ALA A 24 19.84 41.73 29.14
C ALA A 24 19.88 41.52 27.62
N TRP A 25 21.08 41.42 27.04
CA TRP A 25 21.21 41.13 25.63
C TRP A 25 20.54 39.78 25.38
N PRO A 26 19.49 39.72 24.54
CA PRO A 26 18.91 38.45 24.17
C PRO A 26 20.00 37.65 23.45
N THR A 27 20.24 36.42 23.89
CA THR A 27 21.13 35.49 23.19
C THR A 27 20.47 35.11 21.86
N TRP A 28 20.61 35.99 20.87
CA TRP A 28 20.29 35.66 19.49
C TRP A 28 21.29 34.58 19.09
N ALA A 29 20.82 33.35 19.03
CA ALA A 29 21.54 32.29 18.35
C ALA A 29 21.61 32.71 16.88
N TRP A 30 22.73 33.29 16.47
CA TRP A 30 23.03 33.50 15.06
C TRP A 30 23.02 32.12 14.41
N ALA A 31 22.05 31.88 13.52
CA ALA A 31 22.06 30.68 12.70
C ALA A 31 23.36 30.69 11.89
N ALA A 32 24.24 29.72 12.13
CA ALA A 32 25.50 29.64 11.42
C ALA A 32 25.24 29.27 9.95
N ASP A 33 25.54 30.19 9.05
CA ASP A 33 25.52 29.99 7.61
C ASP A 33 26.92 29.58 7.13
N PHE A 34 27.01 28.44 6.45
CA PHE A 34 28.26 27.90 5.95
C PHE A 34 28.41 28.24 4.47
N GLY A 35 29.51 28.90 4.09
CA GLY A 35 29.86 29.06 2.67
C GLY A 35 30.07 27.70 2.00
N PHE A 36 29.44 27.45 0.86
CA PHE A 36 29.41 26.14 0.21
C PHE A 36 29.13 26.26 -1.29
N ARG A 37 30.04 25.72 -2.11
CA ARG A 37 29.96 25.75 -3.58
C ARG A 37 30.37 24.38 -4.15
N PRO A 38 29.44 23.41 -4.18
CA PRO A 38 29.75 22.05 -4.59
C PRO A 38 29.89 21.90 -6.11
N PRO A 39 30.53 20.80 -6.57
CA PRO A 39 30.54 20.41 -7.97
C PRO A 39 29.13 20.11 -8.49
N ARG A 40 29.01 19.84 -9.80
CA ARG A 40 27.73 19.44 -10.42
C ARG A 40 27.33 18.01 -10.10
N ASP A 41 28.30 17.12 -9.98
CA ASP A 41 28.05 15.70 -9.72
C ASP A 41 28.56 15.31 -8.32
N PRO A 42 27.75 14.64 -7.47
CA PRO A 42 28.21 14.05 -6.22
C PRO A 42 29.35 13.01 -6.37
N ASP A 43 29.60 12.50 -7.57
CA ASP A 43 30.71 11.60 -7.89
C ASP A 43 32.01 12.30 -8.31
N ASP A 44 32.02 13.63 -8.39
CA ASP A 44 33.23 14.43 -8.64
C ASP A 44 34.28 14.21 -7.53
N ALA A 45 35.55 14.07 -7.91
CA ALA A 45 36.64 13.79 -6.97
C ALA A 45 36.77 14.84 -5.86
N THR A 46 36.41 16.11 -6.14
CA THR A 46 36.47 17.22 -5.18
C THR A 46 35.33 17.21 -4.16
N ALA A 47 34.24 16.47 -4.41
CA ALA A 47 33.07 16.46 -3.54
C ALA A 47 33.37 15.90 -2.14
N ALA A 48 34.28 14.93 -2.04
CA ALA A 48 34.65 14.30 -0.77
C ALA A 48 35.39 15.26 0.16
N ASP A 49 36.37 16.00 -0.35
CA ASP A 49 37.14 16.96 0.45
C ASP A 49 36.30 18.18 0.84
N LEU A 50 35.42 18.66 -0.06
CA LEU A 50 34.46 19.72 0.28
C LEU A 50 33.48 19.31 1.38
N MET A 51 32.97 18.07 1.34
CA MET A 51 32.07 17.58 2.38
C MET A 51 32.80 17.33 3.71
N ARG A 52 34.09 16.98 3.68
CA ARG A 52 34.97 16.92 4.86
C ARG A 52 35.10 18.30 5.51
N ASP A 53 35.51 19.30 4.74
CA ASP A 53 35.62 20.70 5.20
C ASP A 53 34.29 21.23 5.78
N LEU A 54 33.16 20.95 5.12
CA LEU A 54 31.85 21.34 5.64
C LEU A 54 31.56 20.69 7.01
N ALA A 55 31.85 19.39 7.17
CA ALA A 55 31.67 18.69 8.44
C ALA A 55 32.60 19.22 9.55
N GLU A 56 33.88 19.49 9.22
CA GLU A 56 34.86 20.09 10.14
C GLU A 56 34.44 21.48 10.61
N ARG A 57 33.88 22.31 9.74
CA ARG A 57 33.38 23.65 10.10
C ARG A 57 32.13 23.61 10.99
N ILE A 58 31.25 22.62 10.82
CA ILE A 58 30.05 22.45 11.65
C ILE A 58 30.40 21.90 13.04
N LEU A 59 31.36 20.99 13.13
CA LEU A 59 31.70 20.22 14.34
C LEU A 59 31.89 21.06 15.63
N PRO A 60 32.63 22.19 15.64
CA PRO A 60 32.85 22.99 16.85
C PRO A 60 31.66 23.89 17.25
N VAL A 61 30.68 24.10 16.36
CA VAL A 61 29.51 24.96 16.60
C VAL A 61 28.20 24.18 16.73
N TYR A 62 28.21 22.87 16.47
CA TYR A 62 27.02 22.03 16.59
C TYR A 62 26.57 21.90 18.04
N GLN A 63 25.33 22.31 18.31
CA GLN A 63 24.65 22.18 19.59
C GLN A 63 23.28 21.53 19.36
N GLU A 64 22.86 20.72 20.32
CA GLU A 64 21.56 20.04 20.32
C GLU A 64 21.16 19.78 21.78
N ALA A 65 19.88 19.96 22.10
CA ALA A 65 19.38 19.83 23.47
C ALA A 65 19.15 18.36 23.84
N ASP A 66 18.71 17.54 22.88
CA ASP A 66 18.57 16.09 23.07
C ASP A 66 19.93 15.40 22.89
N THR A 67 20.45 14.78 23.96
CA THR A 67 21.76 14.11 23.93
C THR A 67 21.80 12.89 23.00
N ASP A 68 20.68 12.18 22.81
CA ASP A 68 20.63 11.01 21.92
C ASP A 68 20.68 11.47 20.45
N VAL A 69 19.97 12.57 20.11
CA VAL A 69 20.03 13.23 18.78
C VAL A 69 21.40 13.88 18.55
N PHE A 70 21.97 14.54 19.56
CA PHE A 70 23.30 15.14 19.52
C PHE A 70 24.34 14.09 19.13
N LEU A 71 24.39 12.95 19.83
CA LEU A 71 25.35 11.88 19.56
C LEU A 71 25.17 11.26 18.17
N ALA A 72 23.93 11.10 17.69
CA ALA A 72 23.67 10.58 16.34
C ALA A 72 24.22 11.53 15.26
N ASN A 73 24.01 12.83 15.42
CA ASN A 73 24.46 13.85 14.48
C ASN A 73 25.97 14.12 14.57
N LEU A 74 26.53 14.15 15.78
CA LEU A 74 27.97 14.22 16.03
C LEU A 74 28.70 13.02 15.40
N THR A 75 28.17 11.81 15.52
CA THR A 75 28.73 10.61 14.87
C THR A 75 28.85 10.82 13.36
N ALA A 76 27.81 11.30 12.69
CA ALA A 76 27.85 11.52 11.23
C ALA A 76 28.85 12.62 10.82
N LEU A 77 28.91 13.72 11.59
CA LEU A 77 29.90 14.77 11.39
C LEU A 77 31.34 14.22 11.52
N GLN A 78 31.60 13.44 12.57
CA GLN A 78 32.90 12.81 12.82
C GLN A 78 33.29 11.78 11.76
N ILE A 79 32.33 11.04 11.18
CA ILE A 79 32.64 10.13 10.05
C ILE A 79 33.04 10.94 8.81
N VAL A 80 32.28 11.99 8.47
CA VAL A 80 32.53 12.78 7.26
C VAL A 80 33.79 13.64 7.39
N SER A 81 34.15 14.11 8.60
CA SER A 81 35.44 14.74 8.88
C SER A 81 36.63 13.75 8.94
N GLY A 82 36.39 12.43 8.89
CA GLY A 82 37.44 11.42 8.99
C GLY A 82 37.91 11.08 10.41
N ALA A 83 37.28 11.64 11.45
CA ALA A 83 37.54 11.36 12.86
C ALA A 83 36.93 10.01 13.32
N TYR A 84 37.26 8.92 12.62
CA TYR A 84 36.57 7.62 12.72
C TYR A 84 36.58 6.99 14.13
N ARG A 85 37.64 7.19 14.92
CA ARG A 85 37.70 6.70 16.31
C ARG A 85 36.67 7.43 17.19
N ALA A 86 36.67 8.76 17.15
CA ALA A 86 35.68 9.57 17.87
C ALA A 86 34.25 9.28 17.40
N ALA A 87 34.04 9.05 16.10
CA ALA A 87 32.76 8.59 15.57
C ALA A 87 32.32 7.26 16.18
N TYR A 88 33.22 6.28 16.28
CA TYR A 88 32.89 4.99 16.89
C TYR A 88 32.55 5.12 18.38
N ASP A 89 33.27 5.98 19.11
CA ASP A 89 33.04 6.23 20.54
C ASP A 89 31.72 6.98 20.79
N SER A 90 31.38 8.00 19.98
CA SER A 90 30.07 8.69 20.03
C SER A 90 28.92 7.74 19.71
N SER A 91 29.11 6.90 18.68
CA SER A 91 28.19 5.87 18.23
C SER A 91 27.95 4.79 19.30
N ALA A 92 29.02 4.32 19.97
CA ALA A 92 28.96 3.39 21.08
C ALA A 92 28.27 4.01 22.32
N SER A 93 28.56 5.28 22.60
CA SER A 93 27.91 6.04 23.68
C SER A 93 26.39 6.14 23.45
N LEU A 94 25.96 6.40 22.22
CA LEU A 94 24.54 6.37 21.86
C LEU A 94 23.95 4.97 22.04
N ARG A 95 24.57 3.91 21.50
CA ARG A 95 24.08 2.53 21.70
C ARG A 95 23.93 2.18 23.19
N SER A 96 24.91 2.56 24.02
CA SER A 96 24.88 2.35 25.47
C SER A 96 23.71 3.07 26.14
N ARG A 97 23.51 4.37 25.87
CA ARG A 97 22.38 5.18 26.37
C ARG A 97 21.00 4.70 25.92
N ARG A 98 20.93 3.82 24.92
CA ARG A 98 19.70 3.23 24.37
C ARG A 98 19.49 1.77 24.78
N GLN A 99 20.38 1.16 25.56
CA GLN A 99 20.15 -0.18 26.10
C GLN A 99 18.84 -0.22 26.91
N GLY A 100 18.03 -1.25 26.69
CA GLY A 100 16.71 -1.39 27.30
C GLY A 100 15.61 -0.46 26.78
N LYS A 101 15.91 0.45 25.84
CA LYS A 101 14.89 1.29 25.16
C LYS A 101 14.40 0.60 23.86
N PRO A 102 13.26 1.04 23.28
CA PRO A 102 12.79 0.55 21.99
C PRO A 102 13.83 0.67 20.86
N PHE A 103 13.83 -0.30 19.95
CA PHE A 103 14.75 -0.39 18.80
C PHE A 103 14.31 0.51 17.64
N ASP A 104 14.41 1.82 17.86
CA ASP A 104 13.97 2.86 16.93
C ASP A 104 15.05 3.31 15.92
N ASP A 105 14.72 4.32 15.10
CA ASP A 105 15.62 4.86 14.07
C ASP A 105 16.96 5.34 14.63
N LEU A 106 16.98 5.92 15.83
CA LEU A 106 18.21 6.38 16.47
C LEU A 106 19.13 5.21 16.84
N VAL A 107 18.58 4.11 17.38
CA VAL A 107 19.36 2.88 17.67
C VAL A 107 19.89 2.27 16.39
N GLN A 108 19.04 2.16 15.36
CA GLN A 108 19.43 1.60 14.08
C GLN A 108 20.53 2.42 13.41
N ARG A 109 20.40 3.75 13.39
CA ARG A 109 21.43 4.66 12.88
C ARG A 109 22.73 4.55 13.68
N ALA A 110 22.66 4.46 15.01
CA ALA A 110 23.84 4.24 15.86
C ALA A 110 24.57 2.92 15.54
N ILE A 111 23.86 1.89 15.08
CA ILE A 111 24.47 0.64 14.61
C ILE A 111 25.08 0.84 13.21
N LEU A 112 24.31 1.37 12.25
CA LEU A 112 24.74 1.58 10.86
C LEU A 112 25.99 2.46 10.75
N ASP A 113 25.94 3.66 11.37
CA ASP A 113 27.05 4.61 11.40
C ASP A 113 28.24 4.00 12.18
N GLY A 114 27.97 3.19 13.21
CA GLY A 114 28.96 2.48 14.00
C GLY A 114 29.73 1.39 13.25
N ILE A 115 29.06 0.61 12.40
CA ILE A 115 29.69 -0.41 11.53
C ILE A 115 30.72 0.27 10.61
N TYR A 116 30.32 1.36 9.96
CA TYR A 116 31.17 2.07 9.01
C TYR A 116 32.32 2.83 9.71
N ALA A 117 32.05 3.50 10.83
CA ALA A 117 33.08 4.17 11.63
C ALA A 117 34.15 3.18 12.12
N ARG A 118 33.74 2.02 12.67
CA ARG A 118 34.66 0.97 13.13
C ARG A 118 35.48 0.37 11.98
N ALA A 119 34.86 0.16 10.82
CA ALA A 119 35.54 -0.34 9.63
C ALA A 119 36.64 0.63 9.16
N ARG A 120 36.32 1.91 9.03
CA ARG A 120 37.29 2.96 8.65
C ARG A 120 38.37 3.19 9.71
N MET A 121 38.05 3.06 11.00
CA MET A 121 39.04 3.10 12.08
C MET A 121 40.05 1.96 11.97
N LEU A 122 39.60 0.73 11.71
CA LEU A 122 40.48 -0.44 11.59
C LEU A 122 41.35 -0.41 10.31
N GLU A 123 40.82 0.14 9.23
CA GLU A 123 41.56 0.44 8.00
C GLU A 123 42.65 1.51 8.26
N ALA A 124 42.29 2.62 8.92
CA ALA A 124 43.21 3.71 9.24
C ALA A 124 44.29 3.33 10.28
N ASP A 125 43.96 2.44 11.24
CA ASP A 125 44.94 1.83 12.16
C ASP A 125 45.95 0.91 11.44
N GLY A 126 45.83 0.69 10.12
CA GLY A 126 46.72 -0.14 9.30
C GLY A 126 46.57 -1.65 9.55
N ARG A 127 45.47 -2.07 10.19
CA ARG A 127 45.32 -3.43 10.73
C ARG A 127 44.72 -4.42 9.74
N LEU A 128 43.83 -3.96 8.84
CA LEU A 128 43.03 -4.78 7.93
C LEU A 128 42.68 -3.97 6.67
N GLY A 129 42.42 -4.65 5.54
CA GLY A 129 41.79 -4.00 4.39
C GLY A 129 40.30 -3.71 4.65
N PHE A 130 39.73 -2.68 4.00
CA PHE A 130 38.35 -2.21 4.27
C PHE A 130 37.30 -3.31 4.26
N ALA A 131 37.34 -4.24 3.30
CA ALA A 131 36.36 -5.32 3.19
C ALA A 131 36.35 -6.22 4.44
N GLU A 132 37.52 -6.60 4.95
CA GLU A 132 37.66 -7.39 6.17
C GLU A 132 37.32 -6.58 7.42
N ALA A 133 37.77 -5.33 7.48
CA ALA A 133 37.43 -4.40 8.56
C ALA A 133 35.91 -4.18 8.68
N TYR A 134 35.21 -4.07 7.55
CA TYR A 134 33.76 -3.95 7.47
C TYR A 134 33.07 -5.26 7.87
N ALA A 135 33.53 -6.41 7.36
CA ALA A 135 32.99 -7.73 7.74
C ALA A 135 33.06 -7.97 9.26
N ARG A 136 34.22 -7.71 9.89
CA ARG A 136 34.38 -7.82 11.36
C ARG A 136 33.50 -6.82 12.12
N SER A 137 33.31 -5.61 11.59
CA SER A 137 32.47 -4.57 12.23
C SER A 137 30.98 -4.86 12.13
N PHE A 138 30.55 -5.43 11.00
CA PHE A 138 29.20 -5.93 10.79
C PHE A 138 28.92 -7.09 11.77
N GLN A 139 29.81 -8.08 11.87
CA GLN A 139 29.65 -9.20 12.80
C GLN A 139 29.58 -8.73 14.27
N GLU A 140 30.46 -7.83 14.71
CA GLU A 140 30.46 -7.31 16.09
C GLU A 140 29.15 -6.61 16.48
N LEU A 141 28.53 -5.86 15.54
CA LEU A 141 27.37 -5.02 15.84
C LEU A 141 26.03 -5.64 15.41
N VAL A 142 26.02 -6.64 14.53
CA VAL A 142 24.79 -7.31 14.05
C VAL A 142 24.58 -8.66 14.70
N SER A 143 25.61 -9.52 14.84
CA SER A 143 25.44 -10.87 15.39
C SER A 143 24.88 -10.94 16.83
N PRO A 144 25.11 -9.94 17.73
CA PRO A 144 24.47 -9.91 19.05
C PRO A 144 22.97 -9.55 19.03
N LEU A 145 22.46 -8.95 17.94
CA LEU A 145 21.07 -8.55 17.83
C LEU A 145 20.13 -9.76 17.73
N ASP A 146 18.87 -9.60 18.16
CA ASP A 146 17.84 -10.59 17.84
C ASP A 146 17.53 -10.63 16.33
N ASN A 147 16.76 -11.62 15.89
CA ASN A 147 16.51 -11.82 14.46
C ASN A 147 15.70 -10.68 13.81
N ALA A 148 14.78 -10.05 14.54
CA ALA A 148 13.98 -8.93 14.02
C ALA A 148 14.83 -7.66 13.94
N GLN A 149 15.63 -7.38 14.97
CA GLN A 149 16.59 -6.29 15.00
C GLN A 149 17.64 -6.41 13.89
N ALA A 150 18.22 -7.60 13.71
CA ALA A 150 19.21 -7.85 12.66
C ALA A 150 18.62 -7.64 11.25
N GLN A 151 17.43 -8.17 10.97
CA GLN A 151 16.76 -7.94 9.68
C GLN A 151 16.44 -6.46 9.44
N ALA A 152 16.04 -5.69 10.47
CA ALA A 152 15.82 -4.26 10.34
C ALA A 152 17.11 -3.48 9.98
N ILE A 153 18.27 -3.88 10.52
CA ILE A 153 19.57 -3.32 10.13
C ILE A 153 19.94 -3.72 8.71
N MET A 154 19.80 -5.00 8.36
CA MET A 154 20.12 -5.55 7.04
C MET A 154 19.30 -4.87 5.94
N ALA A 155 17.99 -4.73 6.11
CA ALA A 155 17.10 -4.05 5.17
C ALA A 155 17.50 -2.58 4.92
N ARG A 156 18.05 -1.88 5.93
CA ARG A 156 18.54 -0.50 5.77
C ARG A 156 19.89 -0.42 5.08
N LEU A 157 20.77 -1.40 5.29
CA LEU A 157 22.04 -1.51 4.57
C LEU A 157 21.81 -1.80 3.07
N GLU A 158 20.80 -2.61 2.75
CA GLU A 158 20.39 -2.98 1.38
C GLU A 158 19.86 -1.82 0.52
N ILE A 159 19.44 -0.70 1.11
CA ILE A 159 18.98 0.48 0.34
C ILE A 159 20.13 0.93 -0.58
N PRO A 160 19.97 0.92 -1.92
CA PRO A 160 21.10 1.12 -2.83
C PRO A 160 21.55 2.59 -2.88
N PRO A 161 22.84 2.86 -3.18
CA PRO A 161 23.39 4.22 -3.18
C PRO A 161 22.65 5.18 -4.14
N ALA A 162 22.07 4.67 -5.22
CA ALA A 162 21.29 5.45 -6.19
C ALA A 162 20.13 6.25 -5.55
N VAL A 163 19.51 5.73 -4.47
CA VAL A 163 18.41 6.40 -3.74
C VAL A 163 18.87 7.72 -3.12
N TYR A 164 20.15 7.83 -2.73
CA TYR A 164 20.71 9.03 -2.10
C TYR A 164 21.36 9.98 -3.10
N ARG A 165 21.78 9.49 -4.28
CA ARG A 165 22.52 10.26 -5.29
C ARG A 165 21.72 11.44 -5.83
N GLU A 166 20.45 11.22 -6.18
CA GLU A 166 19.62 12.24 -6.81
C GLU A 166 19.22 13.36 -5.82
N PRO A 167 18.78 13.08 -4.58
CA PRO A 167 18.64 14.10 -3.54
C PRO A 167 19.94 14.90 -3.28
N LEU A 168 21.10 14.24 -3.30
CA LEU A 168 22.40 14.94 -3.18
C LEU A 168 22.67 15.89 -4.34
N ARG A 169 22.43 15.45 -5.59
CA ARG A 169 22.60 16.29 -6.78
C ARG A 169 21.69 17.51 -6.73
N GLN A 170 20.42 17.34 -6.35
CA GLN A 170 19.47 18.44 -6.18
C GLN A 170 19.89 19.42 -5.09
N ALA A 171 20.38 18.93 -3.95
CA ALA A 171 20.92 19.78 -2.89
C ALA A 171 22.20 20.50 -3.33
N PHE A 172 23.09 19.84 -4.07
CA PHE A 172 24.30 20.45 -4.62
C PHE A 172 23.94 21.56 -5.62
N ASP A 173 22.99 21.33 -6.53
CA ASP A 173 22.51 22.33 -7.48
C ASP A 173 21.87 23.55 -6.77
N LEU A 174 21.04 23.31 -5.76
CA LEU A 174 20.40 24.35 -4.94
C LEU A 174 21.42 25.22 -4.19
N TRP A 175 22.33 24.59 -3.45
CA TRP A 175 23.27 25.31 -2.60
C TRP A 175 24.45 25.92 -3.39
N ARG A 176 24.82 25.35 -4.54
CA ARG A 176 25.74 26.01 -5.49
C ARG A 176 25.16 27.32 -6.03
N ALA A 177 23.85 27.39 -6.25
CA ALA A 177 23.18 28.62 -6.69
C ALA A 177 23.08 29.67 -5.57
N LYS A 178 22.87 29.25 -4.32
CA LYS A 178 22.78 30.16 -3.15
C LYS A 178 24.15 30.60 -2.60
N GLY A 179 25.17 29.76 -2.66
CA GLY A 179 26.53 30.03 -2.18
C GLY A 179 26.78 29.86 -0.68
N SER A 180 25.72 29.83 0.14
CA SER A 180 25.75 29.43 1.55
C SER A 180 24.57 28.52 1.90
N LEU A 181 24.71 27.71 2.96
CA LEU A 181 23.61 26.92 3.53
C LEU A 181 23.54 27.04 5.07
N PRO A 182 22.33 27.10 5.66
CA PRO A 182 22.15 27.10 7.12
C PRO A 182 22.59 25.79 7.77
N GLN A 183 22.99 25.84 9.05
CA GLN A 183 23.43 24.69 9.84
C GLN A 183 22.51 23.45 9.76
N ALA A 184 21.19 23.63 9.78
CA ALA A 184 20.23 22.53 9.72
C ALA A 184 20.25 21.80 8.37
N ASP A 185 20.30 22.57 7.27
CA ASP A 185 20.45 22.05 5.91
C ASP A 185 21.83 21.41 5.71
N ALA A 186 22.87 22.00 6.28
CA ALA A 186 24.24 21.47 6.25
C ALA A 186 24.32 20.09 6.91
N LEU A 187 23.69 19.93 8.08
CA LEU A 187 23.61 18.65 8.77
C LEU A 187 22.75 17.62 8.02
N ALA A 188 21.65 18.04 7.39
CA ALA A 188 20.87 17.17 6.51
C ALA A 188 21.71 16.69 5.31
N LEU A 189 22.50 17.58 4.71
CA LEU A 189 23.39 17.27 3.58
C LEU A 189 24.51 16.30 3.99
N VAL A 190 25.18 16.53 5.12
CA VAL A 190 26.21 15.63 5.69
C VAL A 190 25.65 14.22 5.91
N ARG A 191 24.43 14.08 6.46
CA ARG A 191 23.80 12.76 6.70
C ARG A 191 23.46 12.03 5.39
N THR A 192 23.01 12.77 4.38
CA THR A 192 22.69 12.21 3.05
C THR A 192 23.97 11.80 2.33
N TRP A 193 25.03 12.60 2.43
CA TRP A 193 26.36 12.33 1.89
C TRP A 193 26.99 11.08 2.52
N LEU A 194 26.95 10.98 3.85
CA LEU A 194 27.38 9.79 4.58
C LEU A 194 26.61 8.54 4.11
N SER A 195 25.29 8.65 3.98
CA SER A 195 24.44 7.54 3.51
C SER A 195 24.83 7.07 2.11
N TYR A 196 25.22 7.99 1.23
CA TYR A 196 25.68 7.70 -0.12
C TYR A 196 27.08 7.07 -0.18
N GLN A 197 28.08 7.74 0.42
CA GLN A 197 29.48 7.34 0.33
C GLN A 197 29.79 6.03 1.07
N SER A 198 29.16 5.82 2.24
CA SER A 198 29.33 4.57 2.98
C SER A 198 28.84 3.38 2.14
N ARG A 199 27.66 3.48 1.53
CA ARG A 199 27.10 2.45 0.63
C ARG A 199 27.96 2.22 -0.59
N ARG A 200 28.47 3.26 -1.25
CA ARG A 200 29.45 3.10 -2.36
C ARG A 200 30.68 2.29 -1.93
N SER A 201 31.06 2.34 -0.65
CA SER A 201 32.19 1.57 -0.10
C SER A 201 31.84 0.11 0.23
N PHE A 202 30.64 -0.18 0.77
CA PHE A 202 30.30 -1.52 1.30
C PHE A 202 29.28 -2.33 0.48
N ASN A 203 28.56 -1.75 -0.48
CA ASN A 203 27.40 -2.40 -1.14
C ASN A 203 27.75 -3.75 -1.78
N ALA A 204 28.94 -3.89 -2.37
CA ALA A 204 29.40 -5.15 -2.96
C ALA A 204 29.64 -6.28 -1.94
N LEU A 205 29.82 -5.95 -0.65
CA LEU A 205 30.08 -6.90 0.42
C LEU A 205 28.79 -7.49 1.02
N LEU A 206 27.67 -6.79 0.89
CA LEU A 206 26.41 -7.14 1.56
C LEU A 206 25.91 -8.56 1.21
N PRO A 207 25.91 -9.04 -0.05
CA PRO A 207 25.36 -10.35 -0.38
C PRO A 207 26.02 -11.51 0.38
N GLU A 208 27.35 -11.49 0.50
CA GLU A 208 28.08 -12.54 1.23
C GLU A 208 27.92 -12.42 2.74
N LEU A 209 27.97 -11.19 3.28
CA LEU A 209 27.75 -10.92 4.70
C LEU A 209 26.36 -11.36 5.15
N PHE A 210 25.35 -11.08 4.34
CA PHE A 210 23.96 -11.40 4.64
C PHE A 210 23.70 -12.90 4.51
N ALA A 211 24.28 -13.55 3.49
CA ALA A 211 24.22 -15.00 3.37
C ALA A 211 24.92 -15.70 4.56
N ALA A 212 26.04 -15.18 5.04
CA ALA A 212 26.73 -15.71 6.24
C ALA A 212 25.89 -15.51 7.51
N GLU A 213 25.37 -14.32 7.74
CA GLU A 213 24.55 -14.00 8.92
C GLU A 213 23.23 -14.78 8.92
N ASN A 214 22.56 -14.93 7.77
CA ASN A 214 21.34 -15.73 7.65
C ASN A 214 21.61 -17.22 7.92
N ARG A 215 22.75 -17.78 7.46
CA ARG A 215 23.16 -19.16 7.82
C ARG A 215 23.41 -19.35 9.32
N ASN A 216 23.88 -18.31 10.02
CA ASN A 216 24.08 -18.36 11.47
C ASN A 216 22.75 -18.23 12.27
N ARG A 217 21.74 -17.60 11.68
CA ARG A 217 20.45 -17.28 12.33
C ARG A 217 19.33 -18.26 12.04
N TYR A 218 19.37 -18.94 10.90
CA TYR A 218 18.26 -19.73 10.38
C TYR A 218 18.71 -21.09 9.88
N VAL A 219 17.81 -22.07 10.01
CA VAL A 219 17.86 -23.31 9.21
C VAL A 219 16.84 -23.13 8.09
N ALA A 220 17.30 -23.20 6.85
CA ALA A 220 16.49 -23.06 5.64
C ALA A 220 16.52 -24.35 4.82
N GLU A 221 15.35 -24.77 4.35
CA GLU A 221 15.15 -25.95 3.51
C GLU A 221 14.36 -25.49 2.27
N ALA A 222 14.98 -25.61 1.09
CA ALA A 222 14.38 -25.23 -0.19
C ALA A 222 13.91 -26.48 -0.97
N ASP A 223 12.94 -26.32 -1.86
CA ASP A 223 12.30 -27.41 -2.62
C ASP A 223 11.74 -28.55 -1.73
N VAL A 224 11.17 -28.21 -0.58
CA VAL A 224 10.48 -29.18 0.28
C VAL A 224 9.26 -29.74 -0.46
N ARG A 225 9.29 -31.04 -0.76
CA ARG A 225 8.25 -31.74 -1.53
C ARG A 225 7.19 -32.32 -0.61
N ILE A 226 6.05 -31.65 -0.55
CA ILE A 226 4.90 -32.02 0.27
C ILE A 226 3.94 -32.89 -0.57
N PRO A 227 3.78 -34.19 -0.27
CA PRO A 227 2.86 -35.04 -0.99
C PRO A 227 1.41 -34.67 -0.66
N VAL A 228 0.60 -34.45 -1.69
CA VAL A 228 -0.83 -34.13 -1.60
C VAL A 228 -1.64 -35.08 -2.48
N ARG A 229 -2.97 -35.08 -2.36
CA ARG A 229 -3.81 -35.99 -3.15
C ARG A 229 -3.57 -35.77 -4.66
N GLY A 230 -3.07 -36.79 -5.34
CA GLY A 230 -2.79 -36.78 -6.78
C GLY A 230 -1.69 -35.80 -7.22
N GLY A 231 -0.69 -35.48 -6.37
CA GLY A 231 0.48 -34.72 -6.80
C GLY A 231 1.38 -34.25 -5.64
N VAL A 232 2.19 -33.23 -5.91
CA VAL A 232 3.16 -32.66 -4.96
C VAL A 232 2.98 -31.14 -4.94
N ILE A 233 3.14 -30.56 -3.76
CA ILE A 233 3.32 -29.13 -3.54
C ILE A 233 4.79 -28.90 -3.19
N HIS A 234 5.39 -27.87 -3.79
CA HIS A 234 6.74 -27.43 -3.49
C HIS A 234 6.68 -26.29 -2.47
N ALA A 235 7.61 -26.28 -1.51
CA ALA A 235 7.67 -25.22 -0.51
C ALA A 235 9.10 -24.85 -0.13
N ASN A 236 9.29 -23.61 0.30
CA ASN A 236 10.47 -23.18 1.05
C ASN A 236 10.08 -23.10 2.52
N LEU A 237 10.98 -23.55 3.39
CA LEU A 237 10.84 -23.56 4.84
C LEU A 237 12.04 -22.83 5.45
N VAL A 238 11.77 -21.95 6.40
CA VAL A 238 12.82 -21.32 7.22
C VAL A 238 12.40 -21.33 8.69
N ARG A 239 13.30 -21.72 9.58
CA ARG A 239 13.08 -21.72 11.03
C ARG A 239 14.26 -21.07 11.78
N PRO A 240 14.06 -20.47 12.97
CA PRO A 240 15.15 -19.90 13.76
C PRO A 240 16.14 -21.00 14.17
N GLY A 241 17.43 -20.79 13.90
CA GLY A 241 18.49 -21.77 14.14
C GLY A 241 18.78 -22.03 15.62
N ARG A 242 18.43 -21.09 16.51
CA ARG A 242 18.57 -21.21 17.98
C ARG A 242 17.26 -21.59 18.70
N ALA A 243 16.23 -22.02 17.98
CA ALA A 243 14.96 -22.43 18.60
C ALA A 243 15.10 -23.79 19.28
N ASN A 244 14.92 -23.81 20.61
CA ASN A 244 14.78 -25.03 21.38
C ASN A 244 13.30 -25.40 21.51
N GLY A 245 12.87 -26.46 20.82
CA GLY A 245 11.51 -26.99 20.87
C GLY A 245 10.65 -26.67 19.63
N THR A 246 9.36 -26.99 19.74
CA THR A 246 8.36 -26.80 18.68
C THR A 246 7.85 -25.36 18.62
N LEU A 247 7.57 -24.87 17.41
CA LEU A 247 7.09 -23.49 17.17
C LEU A 247 5.78 -23.47 16.37
N PRO A 248 4.96 -22.42 16.53
CA PRO A 248 3.85 -22.16 15.62
C PRO A 248 4.35 -21.79 14.24
N THR A 249 3.55 -22.10 13.22
CA THR A 249 3.92 -21.92 11.81
C THR A 249 3.11 -20.83 11.13
N LEU A 250 3.76 -19.99 10.33
CA LEU A 250 3.11 -19.08 9.41
C LEU A 250 3.25 -19.61 7.99
N LEU A 251 2.10 -19.89 7.36
CA LEU A 251 2.01 -20.40 6.00
C LEU A 251 1.57 -19.28 5.05
N ARG A 252 2.37 -19.02 4.03
CA ARG A 252 1.89 -18.37 2.80
C ARG A 252 1.68 -19.44 1.73
N PHE A 253 0.53 -19.44 1.07
CA PHE A 253 0.25 -20.31 -0.08
C PHE A 253 0.07 -19.44 -1.33
N THR A 254 1.12 -19.35 -2.15
CA THR A 254 1.23 -18.37 -3.24
C THR A 254 1.49 -19.01 -4.59
N LEU A 255 1.28 -18.26 -5.67
CA LEU A 255 1.73 -18.61 -7.02
C LEU A 255 3.03 -17.92 -7.43
N ASP A 256 3.52 -16.97 -6.63
CA ASP A 256 4.65 -16.11 -6.96
C ASP A 256 5.86 -16.42 -6.08
N PRO A 257 6.99 -16.89 -6.65
CA PRO A 257 8.25 -17.04 -5.92
C PRO A 257 8.76 -15.74 -5.27
N ALA A 258 8.38 -14.56 -5.79
CA ALA A 258 8.75 -13.27 -5.19
C ALA A 258 7.98 -12.94 -3.91
N GLU A 259 6.90 -13.68 -3.60
CA GLU A 259 6.15 -13.57 -2.34
C GLU A 259 6.70 -14.53 -1.25
N ASP A 260 7.98 -14.89 -1.22
CA ASP A 260 8.51 -15.77 -0.16
C ASP A 260 8.71 -15.05 1.19
N ASP A 261 7.73 -15.20 2.09
CA ASP A 261 7.73 -14.66 3.46
C ASP A 261 8.38 -15.62 4.49
N ALA A 262 8.97 -16.75 4.08
CA ALA A 262 9.43 -17.79 5.01
C ALA A 262 10.54 -17.29 5.95
N GLN A 263 11.58 -16.64 5.41
CA GLN A 263 12.64 -16.06 6.26
C GLN A 263 12.12 -14.90 7.11
N HIS A 264 11.22 -14.06 6.59
CA HIS A 264 10.67 -12.95 7.36
C HIS A 264 9.82 -13.45 8.53
N SER A 265 9.05 -14.51 8.34
CA SER A 265 8.31 -15.20 9.41
C SER A 265 9.26 -15.84 10.44
N ALA A 266 10.38 -16.42 10.01
CA ALA A 266 11.43 -16.92 10.90
C ALA A 266 12.13 -15.81 11.68
N ALA A 267 12.29 -14.62 11.09
CA ALA A 267 12.81 -13.45 11.81
C ALA A 267 11.89 -13.00 12.94
N LYS A 268 10.58 -13.16 12.75
CA LYS A 268 9.54 -12.95 13.78
C LYS A 268 9.38 -14.15 14.74
N GLY A 269 10.26 -15.16 14.71
CA GLY A 269 10.25 -16.27 15.67
C GLY A 269 9.20 -17.35 15.43
N TYR A 270 8.70 -17.48 14.21
CA TYR A 270 7.85 -18.59 13.76
C TYR A 270 8.66 -19.61 12.97
N VAL A 271 8.09 -20.78 12.63
CA VAL A 271 8.50 -21.44 11.38
C VAL A 271 7.77 -20.75 10.24
N GLY A 272 8.52 -20.26 9.26
CA GLY A 272 7.96 -19.74 8.02
C GLY A 272 7.90 -20.83 6.96
N VAL A 273 6.75 -20.98 6.32
CA VAL A 273 6.59 -21.86 5.16
C VAL A 273 5.93 -21.06 4.03
N THR A 274 6.61 -20.97 2.90
CA THR A 274 6.02 -20.51 1.64
C THR A 274 5.80 -21.72 0.75
N ALA A 275 4.54 -22.12 0.59
CA ALA A 275 4.16 -23.21 -0.29
C ALA A 275 3.60 -22.66 -1.60
N TYR A 276 3.94 -23.31 -2.71
CA TYR A 276 3.59 -22.85 -4.04
C TYR A 276 2.41 -23.63 -4.63
N VAL A 277 1.50 -22.93 -5.32
CA VAL A 277 0.34 -23.55 -5.99
C VAL A 277 0.75 -24.74 -6.86
N ARG A 278 -0.13 -25.74 -6.93
CA ARG A 278 0.12 -26.93 -7.76
C ARG A 278 0.44 -26.55 -9.21
N GLY A 279 1.55 -27.09 -9.71
CA GLY A 279 2.10 -26.76 -11.03
C GLY A 279 3.20 -25.70 -11.00
N ARG A 280 3.34 -24.92 -9.91
CA ARG A 280 4.52 -24.07 -9.70
C ARG A 280 5.69 -24.93 -9.24
N THR A 281 6.41 -25.49 -10.20
CA THR A 281 7.63 -26.30 -10.00
C THR A 281 8.89 -25.41 -10.06
N PRO A 282 10.00 -25.77 -9.40
CA PRO A 282 11.25 -25.00 -9.48
C PRO A 282 11.82 -24.86 -10.90
N ASP A 283 11.52 -25.79 -11.79
CA ASP A 283 11.95 -25.74 -13.20
C ASP A 283 11.00 -24.92 -14.10
N GLY A 284 9.90 -24.38 -13.55
CA GLY A 284 8.94 -23.52 -14.26
C GLY A 284 8.06 -24.23 -15.30
N LYS A 285 8.09 -25.57 -15.40
CA LYS A 285 7.41 -26.30 -16.49
C LYS A 285 6.00 -26.80 -16.16
N GLY A 286 5.62 -26.81 -14.88
CA GLY A 286 4.28 -27.25 -14.49
C GLY A 286 3.18 -26.26 -14.88
N ALA A 287 1.99 -26.76 -15.19
CA ALA A 287 0.85 -25.94 -15.55
C ALA A 287 0.09 -25.45 -14.30
N VAL A 288 0.22 -24.16 -13.96
CA VAL A 288 -0.56 -23.53 -12.90
C VAL A 288 -2.01 -23.34 -13.33
N TRP A 289 -2.96 -23.78 -12.50
CA TRP A 289 -4.40 -23.60 -12.71
C TRP A 289 -5.02 -22.85 -11.53
N PRO A 290 -5.02 -21.50 -11.58
CA PRO A 290 -5.43 -20.68 -10.45
C PRO A 290 -6.83 -20.99 -9.93
N PHE A 291 -7.01 -20.91 -8.62
CA PHE A 291 -8.23 -21.19 -7.85
C PHE A 291 -8.69 -22.67 -7.81
N VAL A 292 -8.19 -23.54 -8.71
CA VAL A 292 -8.82 -24.85 -8.96
C VAL A 292 -8.62 -25.85 -7.82
N ARG A 293 -7.44 -25.91 -7.20
CA ARG A 293 -7.14 -26.86 -6.10
C ARG A 293 -6.60 -26.23 -4.82
N ASP A 294 -6.30 -24.94 -4.83
CA ASP A 294 -5.55 -24.26 -3.76
C ASP A 294 -6.11 -24.51 -2.36
N GLY A 295 -7.44 -24.49 -2.20
CA GLY A 295 -8.06 -24.78 -0.91
C GLY A 295 -7.94 -26.24 -0.43
N GLU A 296 -7.80 -27.22 -1.33
CA GLU A 296 -7.46 -28.62 -0.99
C GLU A 296 -5.97 -28.74 -0.67
N ASP A 297 -5.13 -28.15 -1.52
CA ASP A 297 -3.69 -28.29 -1.44
C ASP A 297 -3.10 -27.54 -0.24
N ALA A 298 -3.56 -26.32 0.05
CA ALA A 298 -3.19 -25.56 1.24
C ALA A 298 -3.65 -26.25 2.53
N ALA A 299 -4.83 -26.86 2.55
CA ALA A 299 -5.29 -27.65 3.70
C ALA A 299 -4.41 -28.89 3.93
N ALA A 300 -4.03 -29.60 2.87
CA ALA A 300 -3.10 -30.73 2.97
C ALA A 300 -1.68 -30.30 3.40
N VAL A 301 -1.21 -29.11 3.00
CA VAL A 301 0.04 -28.51 3.50
C VAL A 301 -0.07 -28.17 4.99
N ILE A 302 -1.18 -27.60 5.47
CA ILE A 302 -1.42 -27.35 6.89
C ILE A 302 -1.37 -28.65 7.70
N ASP A 303 -2.03 -29.71 7.23
CA ASP A 303 -2.01 -31.02 7.88
C ASP A 303 -0.63 -31.70 7.80
N TRP A 304 0.19 -31.39 6.79
CA TRP A 304 1.59 -31.84 6.73
C TRP A 304 2.47 -31.09 7.74
N ILE A 305 2.36 -29.75 7.80
CA ILE A 305 3.07 -28.88 8.74
C ILE A 305 2.85 -29.35 10.19
N ALA A 306 1.59 -29.58 10.56
CA ALA A 306 1.21 -29.94 11.93
C ALA A 306 1.73 -31.32 12.42
N ARG A 307 2.32 -32.13 11.52
CA ARG A 307 2.95 -33.42 11.83
C ARG A 307 4.47 -33.38 11.88
N GLN A 308 5.10 -32.23 11.60
CA GLN A 308 6.55 -32.10 11.62
C GLN A 308 7.07 -31.94 13.06
N ALA A 309 8.23 -32.53 13.36
CA ALA A 309 8.81 -32.52 14.71
C ALA A 309 9.20 -31.12 15.24
N TRP A 310 9.25 -30.11 14.37
CA TRP A 310 9.46 -28.71 14.71
C TRP A 310 8.17 -27.90 14.90
N SER A 311 7.00 -28.47 14.59
CA SER A 311 5.71 -27.78 14.67
C SER A 311 5.03 -28.03 16.01
N ASP A 312 4.43 -26.98 16.59
CA ASP A 312 3.58 -27.12 17.79
C ASP A 312 2.11 -27.49 17.46
N GLY A 313 1.84 -27.83 16.19
CA GLY A 313 0.50 -28.15 15.68
C GLY A 313 -0.39 -26.94 15.41
N ARG A 314 0.10 -25.70 15.58
CA ARG A 314 -0.64 -24.47 15.29
C ARG A 314 -0.09 -23.80 14.03
N VAL A 315 -0.97 -23.57 13.07
CA VAL A 315 -0.66 -22.87 11.81
C VAL A 315 -1.57 -21.66 11.69
N ALA A 316 -1.04 -20.51 11.27
CA ALA A 316 -1.86 -19.43 10.72
C ALA A 316 -1.46 -19.17 9.27
N MET A 317 -2.40 -18.72 8.45
CA MET A 317 -2.09 -18.31 7.08
C MET A 317 -2.00 -16.78 6.97
N LEU A 318 -1.02 -16.32 6.19
CA LEU A 318 -0.89 -14.93 5.81
C LEU A 318 -0.70 -14.79 4.29
N GLY A 319 -1.05 -13.63 3.77
CA GLY A 319 -0.83 -13.32 2.37
C GLY A 319 -1.61 -12.12 1.89
N ASP A 320 -1.22 -11.62 0.72
CA ASP A 320 -1.87 -10.55 0.00
C ASP A 320 -2.53 -11.08 -1.28
N GLY A 321 -3.56 -10.39 -1.79
CA GLY A 321 -4.17 -10.69 -3.09
C GLY A 321 -4.57 -12.16 -3.27
N TYR A 322 -3.82 -12.87 -4.11
CA TYR A 322 -4.01 -14.30 -4.38
C TYR A 322 -3.71 -15.19 -3.16
N SER A 323 -2.63 -14.91 -2.44
CA SER A 323 -2.27 -15.59 -1.20
C SER A 323 -3.30 -15.32 -0.09
N GLY A 324 -3.90 -14.13 -0.11
CA GLY A 324 -5.08 -13.80 0.71
C GLY A 324 -6.32 -14.64 0.35
N TYR A 325 -6.60 -14.83 -0.94
CA TYR A 325 -7.64 -15.78 -1.40
C TYR A 325 -7.36 -17.20 -0.90
N ALA A 326 -6.12 -17.69 -1.04
CA ALA A 326 -5.76 -19.06 -0.69
C ALA A 326 -6.01 -19.36 0.81
N ALA A 327 -5.82 -18.37 1.69
CA ALA A 327 -6.16 -18.48 3.10
C ALA A 327 -7.66 -18.72 3.35
N TRP A 328 -8.54 -17.98 2.67
CA TRP A 328 -10.00 -18.23 2.72
C TRP A 328 -10.40 -19.57 2.08
N ALA A 329 -9.74 -19.94 0.99
CA ALA A 329 -9.97 -21.21 0.30
C ALA A 329 -9.54 -22.43 1.14
N ALA A 330 -8.53 -22.29 2.01
CA ALA A 330 -8.14 -23.27 3.00
C ALA A 330 -9.10 -23.26 4.21
N ALA A 331 -9.45 -22.08 4.74
CA ALA A 331 -10.34 -21.93 5.89
C ALA A 331 -11.70 -22.63 5.69
N ARG A 332 -12.27 -22.59 4.48
CA ARG A 332 -13.54 -23.31 4.17
C ARG A 332 -13.45 -24.85 4.28
N ARG A 333 -12.23 -25.43 4.34
CA ARG A 333 -11.99 -26.85 4.59
C ARG A 333 -11.85 -27.19 6.08
N ARG A 334 -11.60 -26.18 6.93
CA ARG A 334 -11.39 -26.31 8.38
C ARG A 334 -10.32 -27.34 8.79
N PRO A 335 -9.09 -27.29 8.23
CA PRO A 335 -7.99 -28.13 8.71
C PRO A 335 -7.70 -27.81 10.17
N ALA A 336 -7.64 -28.83 11.04
CA ALA A 336 -7.71 -28.67 12.49
C ALA A 336 -6.53 -27.85 13.07
N ALA A 337 -5.39 -27.81 12.38
CA ALA A 337 -4.22 -27.04 12.78
C ALA A 337 -4.30 -25.55 12.44
N LEU A 338 -5.19 -25.12 11.54
CA LEU A 338 -5.36 -23.71 11.20
C LEU A 338 -6.04 -22.95 12.34
N LYS A 339 -5.37 -21.94 12.89
CA LYS A 339 -5.81 -21.15 14.05
C LYS A 339 -6.17 -19.72 13.72
N ALA A 340 -5.71 -19.16 12.61
CA ALA A 340 -6.07 -17.81 12.14
C ALA A 340 -5.74 -17.61 10.66
N ILE A 341 -6.36 -16.60 10.04
CA ILE A 341 -5.95 -16.06 8.74
C ILE A 341 -5.78 -14.54 8.81
N ALA A 342 -4.71 -14.03 8.19
CA ALA A 342 -4.36 -12.61 8.19
C ALA A 342 -4.07 -12.12 6.76
N THR A 343 -5.08 -11.54 6.11
CA THR A 343 -5.09 -11.28 4.66
C THR A 343 -5.01 -9.80 4.31
N ILE A 344 -4.18 -9.44 3.34
CA ILE A 344 -4.13 -8.10 2.75
C ILE A 344 -4.86 -8.12 1.41
N ALA A 345 -5.91 -7.32 1.25
CA ALA A 345 -6.64 -7.17 0.00
C ALA A 345 -6.94 -8.52 -0.74
N PRO A 346 -7.51 -9.53 -0.06
CA PRO A 346 -7.69 -10.87 -0.64
C PRO A 346 -8.59 -10.82 -1.88
N MET A 347 -8.15 -11.46 -2.96
CA MET A 347 -8.94 -11.59 -4.20
C MET A 347 -10.20 -12.45 -3.96
N ALA A 348 -11.31 -12.09 -4.61
CA ALA A 348 -12.55 -12.87 -4.59
C ALA A 348 -12.94 -13.29 -6.03
N PRO A 349 -12.65 -14.54 -6.44
CA PRO A 349 -12.91 -15.01 -7.80
C PRO A 349 -14.34 -14.77 -8.28
N GLY A 350 -14.48 -14.05 -9.39
CA GLY A 350 -15.75 -13.64 -10.00
C GLY A 350 -16.47 -12.48 -9.29
N ILE A 351 -15.86 -11.86 -8.27
CA ILE A 351 -16.34 -10.63 -7.60
C ILE A 351 -15.50 -9.44 -8.07
N ASP A 352 -14.17 -9.51 -7.90
CA ASP A 352 -13.23 -8.44 -8.25
C ASP A 352 -12.15 -8.86 -9.28
N PHE A 353 -11.82 -10.15 -9.34
CA PHE A 353 -10.91 -10.74 -10.32
C PHE A 353 -11.54 -11.99 -10.97
N PRO A 354 -11.39 -12.22 -12.30
CA PRO A 354 -10.73 -11.39 -13.31
C PRO A 354 -11.62 -10.25 -13.86
N MET A 355 -12.80 -10.07 -13.28
CA MET A 355 -13.77 -9.02 -13.61
C MET A 355 -14.29 -8.38 -12.33
N ALA A 356 -14.57 -7.09 -12.39
CA ALA A 356 -15.26 -6.33 -11.34
C ALA A 356 -16.49 -5.65 -11.97
N GLY A 357 -17.61 -5.57 -11.25
CA GLY A 357 -18.88 -5.07 -11.81
C GLY A 357 -19.37 -5.81 -13.06
N GLN A 358 -18.94 -7.07 -13.23
CA GLN A 358 -19.14 -7.92 -14.42
C GLN A 358 -18.59 -7.35 -15.73
N ILE A 359 -17.48 -6.60 -15.64
CA ILE A 359 -16.66 -6.12 -16.76
C ILE A 359 -15.26 -6.73 -16.63
N PHE A 360 -14.82 -7.51 -17.64
CA PHE A 360 -13.46 -8.05 -17.68
C PHE A 360 -12.42 -6.94 -17.88
N ARG A 361 -11.31 -7.02 -17.14
CA ARG A 361 -10.18 -6.08 -17.23
C ARG A 361 -9.01 -6.74 -17.95
N ASN A 362 -8.32 -6.03 -18.83
CA ASN A 362 -7.19 -6.56 -19.58
C ASN A 362 -6.02 -6.96 -18.65
N ALA A 363 -5.97 -6.36 -17.46
CA ALA A 363 -5.11 -6.77 -16.36
C ALA A 363 -5.19 -8.27 -16.03
N MET A 364 -6.30 -8.97 -16.29
CA MET A 364 -6.36 -10.43 -16.11
C MET A 364 -5.42 -11.19 -17.07
N VAL A 365 -5.18 -10.65 -18.26
CA VAL A 365 -4.32 -11.24 -19.30
C VAL A 365 -2.86 -11.04 -18.93
N ARG A 366 -2.51 -9.80 -18.51
CA ARG A 366 -1.22 -9.47 -17.89
C ARG A 366 -0.92 -10.40 -16.71
N TRP A 367 -1.85 -10.45 -15.76
CA TRP A 367 -1.72 -11.26 -14.55
C TRP A 367 -1.55 -12.75 -14.86
N ALA A 368 -2.32 -13.31 -15.81
CA ALA A 368 -2.17 -14.71 -16.20
C ALA A 368 -0.80 -15.00 -16.84
N GLN A 369 -0.29 -14.08 -17.66
CA GLN A 369 1.02 -14.20 -18.30
C GLN A 369 2.17 -14.15 -17.26
N GLU A 370 2.14 -13.14 -16.38
CA GLU A 370 3.14 -12.90 -15.35
C GLU A 370 3.10 -14.01 -14.27
N HIS A 371 1.92 -14.32 -13.71
CA HIS A 371 1.78 -15.14 -12.51
C HIS A 371 1.36 -16.60 -12.73
N ALA A 372 0.62 -16.94 -13.80
CA ALA A 372 0.26 -18.33 -14.08
C ALA A 372 1.26 -19.03 -15.03
N THR A 373 1.87 -18.30 -15.97
CA THR A 373 2.90 -18.88 -16.87
C THR A 373 4.34 -18.54 -16.52
N ALA A 374 4.60 -17.61 -15.60
CA ALA A 374 5.97 -17.20 -15.22
C ALA A 374 6.81 -16.66 -16.40
N GLU A 375 6.17 -16.23 -17.48
CA GLU A 375 6.82 -15.86 -18.73
C GLU A 375 6.84 -14.33 -18.85
N PRO A 376 8.02 -13.67 -18.90
CA PRO A 376 8.09 -12.25 -19.18
C PRO A 376 7.50 -11.93 -20.55
N LEU A 377 6.83 -10.80 -20.68
CA LEU A 377 6.14 -10.42 -21.90
C LEU A 377 7.15 -10.13 -23.02
N ARG A 378 7.05 -10.85 -24.14
CA ARG A 378 7.79 -10.59 -25.38
C ARG A 378 6.86 -10.02 -26.44
N ALA A 379 6.36 -8.81 -26.20
CA ALA A 379 5.69 -8.04 -27.22
C ALA A 379 6.74 -7.24 -28.02
N GLY A 380 6.55 -7.11 -29.34
CA GLY A 380 7.39 -6.27 -30.22
C GLY A 380 7.18 -4.77 -30.01
N VAL A 381 7.30 -4.34 -28.75
CA VAL A 381 7.44 -2.95 -28.28
C VAL A 381 8.92 -2.80 -27.91
N ASP A 382 9.39 -1.56 -27.76
CA ASP A 382 10.77 -1.28 -27.32
C ASP A 382 11.12 -2.07 -26.04
N ALA A 383 12.24 -2.77 -26.06
CA ALA A 383 12.68 -3.63 -24.96
C ALA A 383 13.16 -2.83 -23.74
N ASP A 384 13.51 -1.55 -23.96
CA ASP A 384 13.96 -0.62 -22.91
C ASP A 384 12.78 0.16 -22.29
N ALA A 385 11.54 -0.07 -22.74
CA ALA A 385 10.35 0.58 -22.20
C ALA A 385 9.92 -0.04 -20.85
N ASP A 386 9.54 0.82 -19.91
CA ASP A 386 8.92 0.40 -18.65
C ASP A 386 7.69 -0.51 -18.89
N PRO A 387 7.49 -1.59 -18.10
CA PRO A 387 6.41 -2.55 -18.30
C PRO A 387 5.01 -1.94 -18.38
N ASP A 388 4.70 -0.90 -17.62
CA ASP A 388 3.37 -0.28 -17.64
C ASP A 388 3.15 0.52 -18.93
N THR A 389 4.20 1.13 -19.48
CA THR A 389 4.16 1.78 -20.80
C THR A 389 3.92 0.75 -21.91
N MET A 390 4.59 -0.41 -21.84
CA MET A 390 4.36 -1.51 -22.77
C MET A 390 2.91 -2.04 -22.69
N TRP A 391 2.37 -2.25 -21.49
CA TRP A 391 1.00 -2.72 -21.31
C TRP A 391 -0.05 -1.69 -21.79
N GLN A 392 0.15 -0.40 -21.53
CA GLN A 392 -0.70 0.67 -22.06
C GLN A 392 -0.69 0.70 -23.60
N ALA A 393 0.46 0.45 -24.24
CA ALA A 393 0.55 0.35 -25.69
C ALA A 393 -0.23 -0.86 -26.25
N LEU A 394 -0.25 -1.98 -25.53
CA LEU A 394 -1.03 -3.17 -25.88
C LEU A 394 -2.54 -2.97 -25.70
N ASP A 395 -2.97 -2.34 -24.61
CA ASP A 395 -4.36 -1.92 -24.39
C ASP A 395 -4.82 -0.95 -25.49
N ALA A 396 -3.97 0.02 -25.86
CA ALA A 396 -4.23 0.93 -26.97
C ALA A 396 -4.28 0.22 -28.34
N ARG A 397 -3.49 -0.85 -28.54
CA ARG A 397 -3.55 -1.70 -29.75
C ARG A 397 -4.87 -2.46 -29.82
N TRP A 398 -5.31 -3.05 -28.71
CA TRP A 398 -6.62 -3.68 -28.60
C TRP A 398 -7.75 -2.70 -28.88
N HIS A 399 -7.76 -1.55 -28.20
CA HIS A 399 -8.86 -0.59 -28.25
C HIS A 399 -9.06 0.04 -29.63
N ARG A 400 -8.00 0.25 -30.41
CA ARG A 400 -8.10 0.71 -31.82
C ARG A 400 -8.58 -0.38 -32.79
N GLY A 401 -8.52 -1.66 -32.38
CA GLY A 401 -8.92 -2.78 -33.21
C GLY A 401 -10.44 -2.93 -33.35
N ASN A 402 -10.85 -3.78 -34.30
CA ASN A 402 -12.26 -4.14 -34.54
C ASN A 402 -12.62 -5.56 -34.06
N ARG A 403 -11.68 -6.27 -33.42
CA ARG A 403 -11.86 -7.66 -32.98
C ARG A 403 -12.83 -7.76 -31.79
N PRO A 404 -13.48 -8.92 -31.57
CA PRO A 404 -14.25 -9.20 -30.37
C PRO A 404 -13.33 -9.42 -29.15
N TYR A 405 -13.84 -9.22 -27.93
CA TYR A 405 -13.05 -9.44 -26.70
C TYR A 405 -12.63 -10.92 -26.52
N TRP A 406 -13.33 -11.86 -27.19
CA TRP A 406 -12.89 -13.27 -27.34
C TRP A 406 -11.47 -13.48 -27.90
N ASP A 407 -10.88 -12.45 -28.51
CA ASP A 407 -9.52 -12.44 -29.05
C ASP A 407 -8.51 -11.69 -28.17
N ILE A 408 -8.87 -11.24 -26.96
CA ILE A 408 -8.00 -10.40 -26.11
C ILE A 408 -6.65 -11.09 -25.81
N ASP A 409 -6.65 -12.41 -25.61
CA ASP A 409 -5.42 -13.20 -25.43
C ASP A 409 -4.52 -13.13 -26.68
N ARG A 410 -5.10 -13.38 -27.86
CA ARG A 410 -4.42 -13.29 -29.16
C ARG A 410 -3.96 -11.88 -29.50
N VAL A 411 -4.65 -10.84 -29.04
CA VAL A 411 -4.31 -9.44 -29.30
C VAL A 411 -3.22 -8.91 -28.38
N LEU A 412 -3.20 -9.30 -27.10
CA LEU A 412 -2.19 -8.85 -26.13
C LEU A 412 -0.94 -9.74 -26.15
N LEU A 413 -1.10 -11.08 -26.15
CA LEU A 413 -0.01 -12.06 -26.04
C LEU A 413 0.45 -12.66 -27.38
N GLY A 414 -0.28 -12.41 -28.48
CA GLY A 414 -0.02 -13.05 -29.79
C GLY A 414 -0.45 -14.53 -29.89
N LYS A 415 -0.66 -15.22 -28.75
CA LYS A 415 -1.09 -16.62 -28.63
C LYS A 415 -2.44 -16.75 -27.93
N ARG A 416 -3.14 -17.87 -28.16
CA ARG A 416 -4.35 -18.23 -27.39
C ARG A 416 -3.97 -18.82 -26.04
N SER A 417 -4.69 -18.46 -24.99
CA SER A 417 -4.52 -19.00 -23.64
C SER A 417 -5.75 -19.77 -23.21
N ARG A 418 -5.58 -21.05 -22.87
CA ARG A 418 -6.67 -21.91 -22.38
C ARG A 418 -7.26 -21.37 -21.07
N LEU A 419 -6.43 -20.79 -20.19
CA LEU A 419 -6.86 -20.22 -18.92
C LEU A 419 -7.77 -18.99 -19.15
N ILE A 420 -7.30 -18.01 -19.93
CA ILE A 420 -8.06 -16.78 -20.23
C ILE A 420 -9.39 -17.13 -20.93
N ARG A 421 -9.36 -18.02 -21.93
CA ARG A 421 -10.58 -18.45 -22.62
C ARG A 421 -11.57 -19.17 -21.72
N THR A 422 -11.09 -19.89 -20.69
CA THR A 422 -11.96 -20.49 -19.66
C THR A 422 -12.63 -19.42 -18.81
N TRP A 423 -11.90 -18.38 -18.40
CA TRP A 423 -12.52 -17.28 -17.64
C TRP A 423 -13.54 -16.49 -18.46
N LEU A 424 -13.27 -16.26 -19.74
CA LEU A 424 -14.19 -15.57 -20.65
C LEU A 424 -15.53 -16.30 -20.84
N THR A 425 -15.60 -17.64 -20.69
CA THR A 425 -16.89 -18.37 -20.71
C THR A 425 -17.77 -18.12 -19.48
N HIS A 426 -17.28 -17.41 -18.46
CA HIS A 426 -17.99 -17.14 -17.21
C HIS A 426 -18.14 -15.62 -16.92
N PRO A 427 -18.90 -14.87 -17.74
CA PRO A 427 -19.09 -13.41 -17.61
C PRO A 427 -20.06 -12.98 -16.49
N SER A 428 -20.71 -13.93 -15.82
CA SER A 428 -21.52 -13.71 -14.62
C SER A 428 -20.81 -14.32 -13.41
N HIS A 429 -21.17 -13.92 -12.18
CA HIS A 429 -20.76 -14.65 -10.98
C HIS A 429 -21.53 -15.98 -10.84
N ASP A 430 -21.29 -16.92 -11.76
CA ASP A 430 -22.00 -18.18 -11.89
C ASP A 430 -21.41 -19.32 -11.01
N ARG A 431 -21.86 -20.56 -11.24
CA ARG A 431 -21.38 -21.75 -10.52
C ARG A 431 -19.88 -22.02 -10.69
N TYR A 432 -19.24 -21.56 -11.76
CA TYR A 432 -17.81 -21.73 -11.95
C TYR A 432 -17.02 -20.88 -10.95
N TRP A 433 -17.42 -19.64 -10.71
CA TRP A 433 -16.77 -18.77 -9.73
C TRP A 433 -17.13 -19.13 -8.29
N GLN A 434 -18.42 -19.38 -8.03
CA GLN A 434 -18.93 -19.70 -6.68
C GLN A 434 -18.23 -20.92 -6.04
N LYS A 435 -17.83 -21.92 -6.83
CA LYS A 435 -17.17 -23.13 -6.30
C LYS A 435 -15.77 -22.89 -5.72
N PHE A 436 -15.15 -21.74 -5.99
CA PHE A 436 -13.83 -21.35 -5.46
C PHE A 436 -13.93 -20.61 -4.12
N LEU A 437 -15.05 -19.94 -3.87
CA LEU A 437 -15.32 -19.22 -2.63
C LEU A 437 -15.95 -20.14 -1.55
N PRO A 438 -15.97 -19.75 -0.26
CA PRO A 438 -16.79 -20.43 0.73
C PRO A 438 -18.29 -20.25 0.39
N SER A 439 -19.08 -21.32 0.55
CA SER A 439 -20.54 -21.22 0.57
C SER A 439 -21.05 -20.61 1.88
N ALA A 440 -22.34 -20.23 1.94
CA ALA A 440 -22.99 -19.75 3.16
C ALA A 440 -22.78 -20.68 4.37
N GLU A 441 -22.98 -22.00 4.18
CA GLU A 441 -22.73 -23.02 5.20
C GLU A 441 -21.26 -23.11 5.63
N GLN A 442 -20.32 -22.90 4.68
CA GLN A 442 -18.89 -22.88 4.99
C GLN A 442 -18.50 -21.61 5.76
N PHE A 443 -18.99 -20.43 5.37
CA PHE A 443 -18.79 -19.19 6.13
C PHE A 443 -19.33 -19.32 7.57
N ALA A 444 -20.52 -19.91 7.75
CA ALA A 444 -21.11 -20.17 9.07
C ALA A 444 -20.20 -21.02 9.98
N ARG A 445 -19.42 -21.92 9.38
CA ARG A 445 -18.49 -22.85 10.05
C ARG A 445 -17.05 -22.35 10.16
N ILE A 446 -16.67 -21.22 9.56
CA ILE A 446 -15.34 -20.62 9.79
C ILE A 446 -15.37 -19.96 11.17
N ASP A 447 -14.71 -20.61 12.13
CA ASP A 447 -14.74 -20.31 13.56
C ASP A 447 -13.37 -19.91 14.15
N ILE A 448 -12.43 -19.57 13.27
CA ILE A 448 -11.11 -19.01 13.62
C ILE A 448 -11.10 -17.47 13.53
N PRO A 449 -10.22 -16.79 14.29
CA PRO A 449 -9.90 -15.38 14.08
C PRO A 449 -9.47 -15.04 12.66
N VAL A 450 -9.98 -13.93 12.15
CA VAL A 450 -9.72 -13.37 10.82
C VAL A 450 -9.29 -11.91 10.95
N LEU A 451 -8.17 -11.55 10.33
CA LEU A 451 -7.79 -10.15 10.08
C LEU A 451 -7.75 -9.89 8.57
N SER A 452 -8.37 -8.81 8.11
CA SER A 452 -8.36 -8.35 6.73
C SER A 452 -7.98 -6.88 6.63
N PHE A 453 -7.14 -6.52 5.66
CA PHE A 453 -6.78 -5.14 5.34
C PHE A 453 -7.31 -4.76 3.94
N ALA A 454 -7.81 -3.54 3.79
CA ALA A 454 -8.22 -2.97 2.50
C ALA A 454 -8.03 -1.44 2.47
N GLY A 455 -8.10 -0.83 1.29
CA GLY A 455 -7.90 0.61 1.14
C GLY A 455 -8.87 1.28 0.17
N TYR A 456 -9.20 2.54 0.44
CA TYR A 456 -10.14 3.34 -0.36
C TYR A 456 -9.71 3.53 -1.81
N TYR A 457 -8.42 3.32 -2.08
CA TYR A 457 -7.74 3.51 -3.36
C TYR A 457 -7.04 2.23 -3.83
N GLY A 458 -7.44 1.05 -3.30
CA GLY A 458 -6.79 -0.21 -3.62
C GLY A 458 -7.49 -1.46 -3.06
N ALA A 459 -7.97 -2.29 -3.98
CA ALA A 459 -8.25 -3.72 -3.78
C ALA A 459 -9.10 -4.07 -2.53
N ASP A 460 -10.22 -3.38 -2.38
CA ASP A 460 -11.15 -3.50 -1.26
C ASP A 460 -12.29 -4.52 -1.48
N ALA A 461 -12.83 -4.64 -2.70
CA ALA A 461 -14.02 -5.45 -2.99
C ALA A 461 -13.96 -6.90 -2.47
N GLY A 462 -12.85 -7.62 -2.66
CA GLY A 462 -12.69 -8.97 -2.13
C GLY A 462 -12.63 -9.02 -0.59
N ALA A 463 -11.90 -8.10 0.05
CA ALA A 463 -11.87 -7.98 1.51
C ALA A 463 -13.25 -7.69 2.10
N LEU A 464 -13.98 -6.75 1.49
CA LEU A 464 -15.34 -6.37 1.86
C LEU A 464 -16.31 -7.54 1.66
N TYR A 465 -16.18 -8.28 0.55
CA TYR A 465 -16.98 -9.48 0.26
C TYR A 465 -16.80 -10.56 1.34
N PHE A 466 -15.55 -10.94 1.66
CA PHE A 466 -15.29 -11.98 2.65
C PHE A 466 -15.74 -11.55 4.05
N HIS A 467 -15.45 -10.32 4.47
CA HIS A 467 -15.87 -9.81 5.78
C HIS A 467 -17.40 -9.73 5.90
N HIS A 468 -18.09 -9.24 4.86
CA HIS A 468 -19.55 -9.18 4.82
C HIS A 468 -20.18 -10.58 4.87
N GLU A 469 -19.76 -11.51 4.01
CA GLU A 469 -20.35 -12.85 3.98
C GLU A 469 -19.97 -13.68 5.21
N HIS A 470 -18.82 -13.46 5.84
CA HIS A 470 -18.50 -14.10 7.12
C HIS A 470 -19.44 -13.62 8.24
N LEU A 471 -19.61 -12.30 8.43
CA LEU A 471 -20.56 -11.76 9.42
C LEU A 471 -22.02 -12.12 9.12
N ARG A 472 -22.42 -12.09 7.84
CA ARG A 472 -23.78 -12.41 7.39
C ARG A 472 -24.19 -13.84 7.73
N ASN A 473 -23.27 -14.79 7.55
CA ASN A 473 -23.51 -16.21 7.80
C ASN A 473 -23.08 -16.65 9.23
N ARG A 474 -22.30 -15.82 9.95
CA ARG A 474 -21.87 -16.02 11.33
C ARG A 474 -21.78 -14.66 12.07
N PRO A 475 -22.89 -14.12 12.62
CA PRO A 475 -22.91 -12.80 13.28
C PRO A 475 -21.94 -12.66 14.49
N GLN A 476 -21.55 -13.79 15.08
CA GLN A 476 -20.59 -13.92 16.17
C GLN A 476 -19.14 -14.20 15.71
N ALA A 477 -18.83 -14.10 14.41
CA ALA A 477 -17.48 -14.29 13.90
C ALA A 477 -16.49 -13.29 14.51
N ASP A 478 -15.29 -13.80 14.84
CA ASP A 478 -14.12 -12.97 15.13
C ASP A 478 -13.46 -12.58 13.80
N THR A 479 -14.06 -11.61 13.12
CA THR A 479 -13.50 -11.00 11.90
C THR A 479 -13.25 -9.52 12.12
N THR A 480 -12.00 -9.14 11.91
CA THR A 480 -11.49 -7.77 12.02
C THR A 480 -11.12 -7.28 10.62
N LEU A 481 -11.66 -6.12 10.23
CA LEU A 481 -11.34 -5.40 9.01
C LEU A 481 -10.66 -4.08 9.38
N LEU A 482 -9.55 -3.77 8.72
CA LEU A 482 -8.87 -2.48 8.77
C LEU A 482 -8.95 -1.78 7.40
N LEU A 483 -9.39 -0.53 7.41
CA LEU A 483 -9.58 0.32 6.22
C LEU A 483 -8.82 1.64 6.35
N GLY A 484 -8.24 2.13 5.25
CA GLY A 484 -7.60 3.44 5.24
C GLY A 484 -7.30 3.98 3.84
N PRO A 485 -6.67 5.16 3.75
CA PRO A 485 -6.38 5.86 2.51
C PRO A 485 -5.18 5.25 1.77
N TYR A 486 -5.33 3.98 1.38
CA TYR A 486 -4.24 3.16 0.84
C TYR A 486 -4.57 2.63 -0.55
N ASP A 487 -3.53 2.43 -1.35
CA ASP A 487 -3.58 1.69 -2.61
C ASP A 487 -2.96 0.30 -2.47
N ALA A 488 -3.04 -0.50 -3.54
CA ALA A 488 -2.52 -1.87 -3.54
C ALA A 488 -0.98 -1.96 -3.36
N ALA A 489 -0.25 -0.85 -3.51
CA ALA A 489 1.17 -0.76 -3.18
C ALA A 489 1.37 -0.51 -1.67
N SER A 490 0.69 0.49 -1.13
CA SER A 490 0.85 0.97 0.24
C SER A 490 0.44 -0.05 1.28
N ILE A 491 -0.64 -0.83 1.04
CA ILE A 491 -1.08 -1.88 1.97
C ILE A 491 -0.05 -3.02 2.06
N ARG A 492 0.72 -3.26 0.99
CA ARG A 492 1.69 -4.36 0.91
C ARG A 492 3.10 -3.99 1.34
N ARG A 493 3.52 -2.75 1.10
CA ARG A 493 4.91 -2.28 1.31
C ARG A 493 5.06 -1.20 2.38
N GLY A 494 3.97 -0.84 3.07
CA GLY A 494 3.94 0.30 3.97
C GLY A 494 3.64 1.62 3.25
N THR A 495 3.31 2.64 4.03
CA THR A 495 2.75 3.91 3.54
C THR A 495 3.81 5.00 3.36
N ALA A 496 3.86 5.62 2.18
CA ALA A 496 4.61 6.86 1.98
C ALA A 496 3.86 8.08 2.57
N PRO A 497 4.52 9.23 2.84
CA PRO A 497 3.85 10.45 3.29
C PRO A 497 2.82 11.01 2.30
N THR A 498 2.97 10.70 1.02
CA THR A 498 2.06 11.08 -0.05
C THR A 498 1.66 9.86 -0.88
N LEU A 499 0.41 9.82 -1.30
CA LEU A 499 -0.17 8.80 -2.18
C LEU A 499 -0.83 9.50 -3.36
N ARG A 500 -0.34 9.26 -4.59
CA ARG A 500 -0.99 9.73 -5.85
C ARG A 500 -1.40 11.22 -5.81
N GLY A 501 -0.58 12.08 -5.20
CA GLY A 501 -0.82 13.53 -5.05
C GLY A 501 -1.62 13.99 -3.82
N TYR A 502 -2.13 13.06 -3.01
CA TYR A 502 -2.75 13.33 -1.71
C TYR A 502 -1.73 13.12 -0.57
N THR A 503 -1.71 14.00 0.43
CA THR A 503 -0.87 13.83 1.64
C THR A 503 -1.62 12.98 2.65
N LEU A 504 -1.01 11.89 3.11
CA LEU A 504 -1.63 11.05 4.14
C LEU A 504 -1.61 11.73 5.50
N ASP A 505 -2.75 11.69 6.19
CA ASP A 505 -2.89 12.07 7.59
C ASP A 505 -1.82 11.36 8.47
N PRO A 506 -1.17 12.05 9.42
CA PRO A 506 -0.17 11.47 10.32
C PRO A 506 -0.52 10.10 10.90
N VAL A 507 -1.73 9.90 11.44
CA VAL A 507 -2.14 8.61 12.03
C VAL A 507 -2.37 7.51 11.00
N ALA A 508 -2.53 7.85 9.71
CA ALA A 508 -2.71 6.87 8.65
C ALA A 508 -1.38 6.20 8.24
N ARG A 509 -0.22 6.77 8.64
CA ARG A 509 1.11 6.33 8.21
C ARG A 509 1.63 5.18 9.07
N ILE A 510 1.09 3.98 8.85
CA ILE A 510 1.35 2.78 9.63
C ILE A 510 1.97 1.65 8.79
N ASP A 511 2.79 0.83 9.44
CA ASP A 511 3.33 -0.40 8.84
C ASP A 511 2.26 -1.52 8.93
N LEU A 512 1.49 -1.65 7.85
CA LEU A 512 0.42 -2.64 7.71
C LEU A 512 0.95 -4.10 7.70
N PRO A 513 2.06 -4.41 6.99
CA PRO A 513 2.77 -5.69 7.15
C PRO A 513 3.17 -6.01 8.59
N ASP A 514 3.76 -5.09 9.35
CA ASP A 514 4.18 -5.36 10.74
C ASP A 514 2.99 -5.51 11.68
N LEU A 515 1.96 -4.67 11.54
CA LEU A 515 0.71 -4.77 12.30
C LEU A 515 0.04 -6.15 12.14
N ARG A 516 0.14 -6.76 10.95
CA ARG A 516 -0.29 -8.14 10.68
C ARG A 516 0.47 -9.15 11.56
N TYR A 517 1.79 -9.01 11.71
CA TYR A 517 2.60 -9.86 12.58
C TYR A 517 2.31 -9.61 14.07
N GLN A 518 2.09 -8.37 14.50
CA GLN A 518 1.69 -8.05 15.88
C GLN A 518 0.34 -8.70 16.24
N TRP A 519 -0.61 -8.73 15.31
CA TRP A 519 -1.87 -9.46 15.51
C TRP A 519 -1.68 -10.98 15.54
N LEU A 520 -0.82 -11.55 14.70
CA LEU A 520 -0.48 -12.97 14.77
C LEU A 520 0.21 -13.34 16.09
N ASP A 521 1.07 -12.47 16.63
CA ASP A 521 1.70 -12.62 17.95
C ASP A 521 0.65 -12.60 19.08
N HIS A 522 -0.40 -11.78 18.96
CA HIS A 522 -1.54 -11.83 19.89
C HIS A 522 -2.23 -13.20 19.87
N ILE A 523 -2.55 -13.74 18.68
CA ILE A 523 -3.25 -15.02 18.54
C ILE A 523 -2.38 -16.24 18.92
N LEU A 524 -1.10 -16.27 18.53
CA LEU A 524 -0.25 -17.46 18.61
C LEU A 524 0.74 -17.43 19.78
N LYS A 525 1.09 -16.26 20.30
CA LYS A 525 2.07 -16.10 21.40
C LYS A 525 1.49 -15.43 22.65
N GLY A 526 0.21 -15.02 22.64
CA GLY A 526 -0.42 -14.37 23.77
C GLY A 526 0.05 -12.93 24.00
N ALA A 527 0.58 -12.26 22.98
CA ALA A 527 0.89 -10.84 23.06
C ALA A 527 -0.39 -9.99 23.22
N ASN A 528 -0.25 -8.72 23.58
CA ASN A 528 -1.39 -7.80 23.62
C ASN A 528 -1.96 -7.58 22.21
N LYS A 529 -3.29 -7.49 22.09
CA LYS A 529 -3.94 -7.11 20.81
C LYS A 529 -3.44 -5.72 20.40
N PRO A 530 -3.06 -5.50 19.13
CA PRO A 530 -2.65 -4.17 18.67
C PRO A 530 -3.73 -3.13 18.95
N SER A 531 -3.36 -2.01 19.56
CA SER A 531 -4.31 -0.97 20.02
C SER A 531 -5.13 -0.34 18.89
N LEU A 532 -4.68 -0.45 17.64
CA LEU A 532 -5.41 0.01 16.47
C LEU A 532 -6.61 -0.88 16.09
N LEU A 533 -6.62 -2.13 16.54
CA LEU A 533 -7.62 -3.14 16.20
C LEU A 533 -8.67 -3.27 17.31
N MET A 534 -9.24 -2.15 17.75
CA MET A 534 -10.15 -2.12 18.92
C MET A 534 -11.47 -2.87 18.67
N ASP A 535 -12.02 -2.84 17.46
CA ASP A 535 -13.32 -3.42 17.12
C ASP A 535 -13.24 -4.23 15.80
N ARG A 536 -14.37 -4.74 15.30
CA ARG A 536 -14.47 -5.54 14.07
C ARG A 536 -14.22 -4.73 12.79
N VAL A 537 -14.51 -3.44 12.79
CA VAL A 537 -14.21 -2.54 11.66
C VAL A 537 -13.46 -1.32 12.20
N ASN A 538 -12.22 -1.16 11.75
CA ASN A 538 -11.31 -0.10 12.15
C ASN A 538 -10.98 0.72 10.91
N TYR A 539 -11.30 2.01 10.89
CA TYR A 539 -11.19 2.82 9.68
C TYR A 539 -10.60 4.20 9.97
N GLN A 540 -9.68 4.63 9.10
CA GLN A 540 -9.11 5.97 9.16
C GLN A 540 -10.04 6.96 8.45
N VAL A 541 -10.36 8.08 9.09
CA VAL A 541 -11.20 9.14 8.51
C VAL A 541 -10.29 10.21 7.89
N MET A 542 -10.20 10.22 6.56
CA MET A 542 -9.36 11.16 5.82
C MET A 542 -9.72 12.61 6.14
N GLY A 543 -8.71 13.43 6.43
CA GLY A 543 -8.88 14.84 6.79
C GLY A 543 -9.31 15.08 8.24
N ALA A 544 -9.52 14.03 9.04
CA ALA A 544 -9.78 14.14 10.47
C ALA A 544 -8.57 13.73 11.34
N ASP A 545 -7.51 13.18 10.73
CA ASP A 545 -6.32 12.61 11.39
C ASP A 545 -6.67 11.66 12.55
N GLN A 546 -7.72 10.86 12.36
CA GLN A 546 -8.29 9.99 13.39
C GLN A 546 -8.65 8.61 12.85
N TRP A 547 -8.46 7.61 13.71
CA TRP A 547 -9.05 6.28 13.56
C TRP A 547 -10.40 6.22 14.28
N ARG A 548 -11.31 5.43 13.73
CA ARG A 548 -12.62 5.11 14.30
C ARG A 548 -12.78 3.60 14.33
N HIS A 549 -13.56 3.13 15.30
CA HIS A 549 -13.78 1.71 15.57
C HIS A 549 -15.29 1.46 15.67
N ALA A 550 -15.78 0.41 15.01
CA ALA A 550 -17.20 0.06 14.97
C ALA A 550 -17.42 -1.45 14.77
N PRO A 551 -18.57 -2.00 15.22
CA PRO A 551 -18.86 -3.43 15.09
C PRO A 551 -19.30 -3.84 13.67
N THR A 552 -19.62 -2.87 12.82
CA THR A 552 -20.04 -3.04 11.42
C THR A 552 -19.75 -1.76 10.63
N LEU A 553 -19.48 -1.90 9.33
CA LEU A 553 -19.34 -0.77 8.42
C LEU A 553 -20.70 -0.10 8.15
N ASP A 554 -21.75 -0.89 7.93
CA ASP A 554 -23.13 -0.42 7.75
C ASP A 554 -23.84 -0.39 9.11
N ALA A 555 -23.88 0.77 9.75
CA ALA A 555 -24.59 0.95 11.02
C ALA A 555 -26.02 1.48 10.75
N PRO A 556 -27.11 0.76 11.10
CA PRO A 556 -28.48 1.21 10.83
C PRO A 556 -28.86 2.56 11.44
N GLN A 557 -28.23 2.91 12.56
CA GLN A 557 -28.42 4.14 13.33
C GLN A 557 -27.67 5.37 12.76
N ARG A 558 -26.92 5.23 11.66
CA ARG A 558 -26.31 6.38 10.97
C ARG A 558 -27.30 7.02 10.00
N THR A 559 -27.36 8.35 10.03
CA THR A 559 -28.05 9.17 9.04
C THR A 559 -27.50 8.88 7.64
N ARG A 560 -28.34 9.02 6.61
CA ARG A 560 -27.93 8.93 5.21
C ARG A 560 -28.06 10.30 4.56
N LEU A 561 -26.96 10.77 3.98
CA LEU A 561 -27.00 11.91 3.08
C LEU A 561 -27.50 11.40 1.72
N ARG A 562 -28.78 11.65 1.42
CA ARG A 562 -29.37 11.36 0.11
C ARG A 562 -29.31 12.61 -0.76
N LEU A 563 -28.87 12.44 -1.99
CA LEU A 563 -28.70 13.49 -2.98
C LEU A 563 -29.38 13.08 -4.29
N HIS A 564 -30.41 13.84 -4.68
CA HIS A 564 -31.17 13.69 -5.90
C HIS A 564 -30.49 14.42 -7.06
N LEU A 565 -30.51 13.84 -8.26
CA LEU A 565 -30.01 14.50 -9.46
C LEU A 565 -31.03 15.54 -9.92
N ASP A 566 -30.63 16.81 -10.04
CA ASP A 566 -31.45 17.86 -10.66
C ASP A 566 -31.53 17.61 -12.16
N THR A 567 -32.73 17.28 -12.67
CA THR A 567 -32.92 16.96 -14.08
C THR A 567 -33.61 18.07 -14.89
N ARG A 568 -33.62 19.30 -14.37
CA ARG A 568 -34.09 20.50 -15.09
C ARG A 568 -33.01 20.99 -16.07
N GLU A 569 -33.42 21.57 -17.20
CA GLU A 569 -32.47 22.04 -18.22
C GLU A 569 -31.58 23.18 -17.69
N ARG A 570 -30.28 22.90 -17.62
CA ARG A 570 -29.16 23.79 -17.29
C ARG A 570 -27.90 23.25 -17.94
N ASP A 571 -26.91 24.11 -18.14
CA ASP A 571 -25.56 23.71 -18.53
C ASP A 571 -24.85 22.91 -17.42
N ASP A 572 -23.88 22.07 -17.80
CA ASP A 572 -23.01 21.32 -16.88
C ASP A 572 -22.06 22.31 -16.15
N PRO A 573 -21.88 22.23 -14.82
CA PRO A 573 -22.35 21.18 -13.91
C PRO A 573 -23.83 21.24 -13.53
N HIS A 574 -24.49 20.09 -13.54
CA HIS A 574 -25.82 19.91 -12.96
C HIS A 574 -25.76 19.94 -11.41
N ARG A 575 -26.92 19.97 -10.74
CA ARG A 575 -27.00 20.05 -9.28
C ARG A 575 -27.35 18.72 -8.60
N LEU A 576 -26.83 18.52 -7.40
CA LEU A 576 -27.32 17.55 -6.43
C LEU A 576 -28.21 18.27 -5.41
N LEU A 577 -29.44 17.78 -5.22
CA LEU A 577 -30.46 18.37 -4.36
C LEU A 577 -30.78 17.47 -3.15
N PRO A 578 -31.13 18.01 -1.98
CA PRO A 578 -31.55 17.21 -0.82
C PRO A 578 -32.92 16.52 -1.01
N SER A 579 -33.72 16.98 -1.99
CA SER A 579 -35.03 16.46 -2.34
C SER A 579 -35.18 16.33 -3.87
N PRO A 580 -36.11 15.50 -4.38
CA PRO A 580 -36.38 15.42 -5.81
C PRO A 580 -36.76 16.80 -6.39
N SER A 581 -36.28 17.11 -7.60
CA SER A 581 -36.70 18.32 -8.31
C SER A 581 -38.18 18.25 -8.68
N GLU A 582 -38.97 19.25 -8.31
CA GLU A 582 -40.33 19.42 -8.82
C GLU A 582 -40.31 19.84 -10.30
N GLY A 583 -41.23 19.28 -11.08
CA GLY A 583 -41.34 19.51 -12.53
C GLY A 583 -40.84 18.36 -13.40
N GLY A 584 -41.15 18.43 -14.70
CA GLY A 584 -40.67 17.50 -15.72
C GLY A 584 -39.31 17.93 -16.27
N GLY A 585 -38.45 16.96 -16.60
CA GLY A 585 -37.14 17.21 -17.18
C GLY A 585 -36.34 15.92 -17.34
N ASN A 586 -35.24 15.97 -18.09
CA ASN A 586 -34.26 14.90 -18.14
C ASN A 586 -32.88 15.46 -18.49
N VAL A 587 -31.84 14.86 -17.91
CA VAL A 587 -30.43 15.17 -18.21
C VAL A 587 -29.84 14.02 -19.03
N ARG A 588 -29.06 14.33 -20.08
CA ARG A 588 -28.66 13.35 -21.11
C ARG A 588 -27.16 13.32 -21.36
N LEU A 589 -26.56 12.15 -21.18
CA LEU A 589 -25.21 11.84 -21.65
C LEU A 589 -25.28 11.06 -22.98
N SER A 590 -24.37 11.37 -23.90
CA SER A 590 -24.25 10.71 -25.21
C SER A 590 -22.79 10.42 -25.50
N VAL A 591 -22.42 9.14 -25.63
CA VAL A 591 -21.04 8.72 -25.91
C VAL A 591 -21.01 7.87 -27.16
N ASP A 592 -20.24 8.30 -28.15
CA ASP A 592 -19.91 7.50 -29.32
C ASP A 592 -18.84 6.45 -28.95
N LEU A 593 -19.19 5.17 -29.03
CA LEU A 593 -18.26 4.07 -28.77
C LEU A 593 -17.48 3.63 -30.02
N ALA A 594 -17.74 4.21 -31.20
CA ALA A 594 -16.90 4.04 -32.37
C ALA A 594 -15.71 5.03 -32.38
N ASP A 595 -15.82 6.18 -31.71
CA ASP A 595 -14.72 7.11 -31.52
C ASP A 595 -13.62 6.51 -30.61
N ARG A 596 -12.38 6.53 -31.13
CA ARG A 596 -11.16 5.99 -30.52
C ARG A 596 -10.05 7.03 -30.34
N ARG A 597 -10.33 8.31 -30.61
CA ARG A 597 -9.31 9.38 -30.57
C ARG A 597 -8.75 9.59 -29.16
N ASP A 598 -9.54 9.28 -28.13
CA ASP A 598 -9.19 9.42 -26.72
C ASP A 598 -8.28 8.29 -26.18
N VAL A 599 -7.89 7.31 -27.02
CA VAL A 599 -6.98 6.21 -26.66
C VAL A 599 -5.59 6.66 -26.16
N ARG A 600 -5.14 7.86 -26.56
CA ARG A 600 -3.87 8.45 -26.10
C ARG A 600 -3.99 9.25 -24.81
N ILE A 601 -5.21 9.50 -24.32
CA ILE A 601 -5.44 10.22 -23.08
C ILE A 601 -5.40 9.18 -21.95
N PRO A 602 -4.42 9.23 -21.03
CA PRO A 602 -4.37 8.30 -19.91
C PRO A 602 -5.62 8.46 -19.03
N TRP A 603 -5.98 7.41 -18.28
CA TRP A 603 -7.01 7.58 -17.26
C TRP A 603 -6.41 8.39 -16.09
N PRO A 604 -7.16 9.34 -15.49
CA PRO A 604 -6.65 10.10 -14.35
C PRO A 604 -6.36 9.16 -13.18
N ASP A 605 -5.15 9.28 -12.62
CA ASP A 605 -4.70 8.50 -11.48
C ASP A 605 -4.44 9.35 -10.22
N ALA A 606 -4.34 10.67 -10.36
CA ALA A 606 -4.15 11.56 -9.22
C ALA A 606 -5.41 11.62 -8.34
N LEU A 607 -5.23 11.46 -7.03
CA LEU A 607 -6.30 11.56 -6.04
C LEU A 607 -6.74 13.01 -5.80
N ARG A 608 -5.85 13.98 -6.04
CA ARG A 608 -6.13 15.42 -5.94
C ARG A 608 -5.82 16.11 -7.27
N VAL A 609 -6.81 16.81 -7.83
CA VAL A 609 -6.71 17.46 -9.14
C VAL A 609 -7.33 18.86 -9.15
N LYS A 610 -6.81 19.76 -9.99
CA LYS A 610 -7.36 21.12 -10.18
C LYS A 610 -8.50 21.19 -11.19
N GLN A 611 -8.63 20.18 -12.05
CA GLN A 611 -9.68 20.09 -13.06
C GLN A 611 -10.34 18.71 -12.95
N LEU A 612 -11.67 18.70 -12.91
CA LEU A 612 -12.46 17.48 -12.80
C LEU A 612 -12.36 16.67 -14.11
N PRO A 613 -11.97 15.38 -14.06
CA PRO A 613 -11.74 14.61 -15.27
C PRO A 613 -13.03 14.01 -15.85
N ALA A 614 -13.94 14.87 -16.31
CA ALA A 614 -15.28 14.52 -16.79
C ALA A 614 -15.33 13.79 -18.17
N ARG A 615 -14.29 13.05 -18.56
CA ARG A 615 -14.24 12.33 -19.84
C ARG A 615 -15.39 11.34 -19.96
N ASN A 616 -16.16 11.42 -21.04
CA ASN A 616 -17.32 10.57 -21.32
C ASN A 616 -18.32 10.53 -20.14
N SER A 617 -18.42 11.62 -19.38
CA SER A 617 -19.16 11.71 -18.12
C SER A 617 -20.01 12.97 -18.05
N ILE A 618 -20.91 12.98 -17.07
CA ILE A 618 -21.76 14.13 -16.72
C ILE A 618 -21.61 14.40 -15.22
N SER A 619 -21.61 15.68 -14.83
CA SER A 619 -21.29 16.08 -13.46
C SER A 619 -22.51 16.62 -12.71
N PHE A 620 -22.63 16.25 -11.43
CA PHE A 620 -23.63 16.76 -10.52
C PHE A 620 -22.96 17.25 -9.23
N VAL A 621 -23.21 18.50 -8.85
CA VAL A 621 -22.54 19.20 -7.75
C VAL A 621 -23.55 19.61 -6.69
N SER A 622 -23.29 19.32 -5.42
CA SER A 622 -24.15 19.76 -4.31
C SER A 622 -24.05 21.26 -4.07
N ASP A 623 -25.02 21.80 -3.34
CA ASP A 623 -24.81 23.06 -2.61
C ASP A 623 -23.65 22.89 -1.60
N PRO A 624 -23.01 23.99 -1.15
CA PRO A 624 -21.97 23.93 -0.13
C PRO A 624 -22.50 23.26 1.14
N LEU A 625 -21.71 22.36 1.72
CA LEU A 625 -22.04 21.75 3.01
C LEU A 625 -22.08 22.84 4.08
N PRO A 626 -23.17 22.96 4.87
CA PRO A 626 -23.30 24.02 5.87
C PRO A 626 -22.33 23.82 7.05
N GLU A 627 -21.92 22.57 7.31
CA GLU A 627 -21.04 22.17 8.39
C GLU A 627 -20.08 21.05 7.95
N GLY A 628 -19.05 20.80 8.75
CA GLY A 628 -18.09 19.73 8.47
C GLY A 628 -18.74 18.35 8.58
N THR A 629 -18.78 17.61 7.47
CA THR A 629 -19.57 16.37 7.35
C THR A 629 -18.65 15.16 7.22
N GLU A 630 -18.68 14.23 8.19
CA GLU A 630 -18.06 12.90 8.01
C GLU A 630 -18.92 12.05 7.07
N LEU A 631 -18.34 11.53 5.99
CA LEU A 631 -18.92 10.50 5.13
C LEU A 631 -18.29 9.13 5.45
N ILE A 632 -19.08 8.06 5.41
CA ILE A 632 -18.59 6.69 5.58
C ILE A 632 -19.39 5.67 4.75
N GLY A 633 -18.67 4.66 4.27
CA GLY A 633 -19.24 3.42 3.74
C GLY A 633 -19.26 3.40 2.22
N SER A 634 -20.19 2.63 1.67
CA SER A 634 -20.38 2.49 0.22
C SER A 634 -21.49 3.39 -0.30
N LEU A 635 -21.23 4.05 -1.43
CA LEU A 635 -22.26 4.80 -2.17
C LEU A 635 -23.32 3.82 -2.72
N ARG A 636 -24.60 4.16 -2.56
CA ARG A 636 -25.75 3.41 -3.10
C ARG A 636 -26.64 4.36 -3.90
N GLY A 637 -27.52 3.84 -4.72
CA GLY A 637 -28.43 4.70 -5.46
C GLY A 637 -29.46 3.96 -6.30
N VAL A 638 -30.35 4.77 -6.88
CA VAL A 638 -31.27 4.35 -7.93
C VAL A 638 -31.13 5.34 -9.07
N PHE A 639 -30.88 4.84 -10.28
CA PHE A 639 -30.98 5.62 -11.50
C PHE A 639 -32.35 5.37 -12.14
N ASP A 640 -33.15 6.41 -12.28
CA ASP A 640 -34.37 6.41 -13.09
C ASP A 640 -33.97 6.87 -14.49
N ILE A 641 -33.84 5.92 -15.41
CA ILE A 641 -33.19 6.13 -16.70
C ILE A 641 -34.02 5.68 -17.89
N THR A 642 -33.81 6.37 -19.02
CA THR A 642 -34.16 5.85 -20.34
C THR A 642 -32.88 5.65 -21.17
N PRO A 643 -32.37 4.42 -21.29
CA PRO A 643 -31.23 4.08 -22.13
C PRO A 643 -31.66 3.95 -23.61
N SER A 644 -30.80 4.30 -24.55
CA SER A 644 -31.06 4.11 -25.99
C SER A 644 -30.62 2.74 -26.53
N ARG A 645 -30.18 1.84 -25.65
CA ARG A 645 -29.57 0.53 -25.94
C ARG A 645 -30.03 -0.49 -24.89
N GLN A 646 -29.82 -1.79 -25.17
CA GLN A 646 -30.25 -2.89 -24.30
C GLN A 646 -29.29 -3.17 -23.14
N ASP A 647 -28.10 -2.56 -23.14
CA ASP A 647 -27.14 -2.63 -22.04
C ASP A 647 -26.23 -1.38 -22.08
N VAL A 648 -25.57 -1.10 -20.96
CA VAL A 648 -24.60 -0.01 -20.82
C VAL A 648 -23.67 -0.30 -19.64
N ASP A 649 -22.39 0.06 -19.77
CA ASP A 649 -21.42 0.00 -18.68
C ASP A 649 -21.24 1.41 -18.11
N PHE A 650 -21.61 1.60 -16.84
CA PHE A 650 -21.46 2.86 -16.11
C PHE A 650 -20.12 2.93 -15.38
N ASN A 651 -19.57 4.13 -15.27
CA ASN A 651 -18.50 4.49 -14.34
C ASN A 651 -19.04 5.50 -13.32
N ILE A 652 -18.71 5.34 -12.04
CA ILE A 652 -19.09 6.24 -10.95
C ILE A 652 -17.83 6.69 -10.23
N SER A 653 -17.68 8.01 -10.09
CA SER A 653 -16.63 8.62 -9.28
C SER A 653 -17.24 9.69 -8.36
N LEU A 654 -16.74 9.79 -7.13
CA LEU A 654 -17.20 10.75 -6.13
C LEU A 654 -16.02 11.59 -5.63
N TYR A 655 -16.18 12.90 -5.65
CA TYR A 655 -15.16 13.86 -5.23
C TYR A 655 -15.71 14.80 -4.16
N GLU A 656 -14.85 15.26 -3.26
CA GLU A 656 -15.00 16.57 -2.62
C GLU A 656 -14.47 17.64 -3.58
N GLN A 657 -15.24 18.71 -3.80
CA GLN A 657 -14.69 19.98 -4.26
C GLN A 657 -14.46 20.86 -3.03
N THR A 658 -13.19 21.17 -2.75
CA THR A 658 -12.80 21.98 -1.60
C THR A 658 -13.26 23.44 -1.75
N ALA A 659 -13.25 24.20 -0.65
CA ALA A 659 -13.44 25.65 -0.70
C ALA A 659 -12.39 26.39 -1.57
N SER A 660 -11.21 25.79 -1.80
CA SER A 660 -10.19 26.30 -2.74
C SER A 660 -10.41 25.91 -4.21
N GLY A 661 -11.47 25.16 -4.51
CA GLY A 661 -11.84 24.73 -5.86
C GLY A 661 -11.09 23.50 -6.40
N GLU A 662 -10.26 22.84 -5.58
CA GLU A 662 -9.61 21.58 -5.94
C GLU A 662 -10.54 20.39 -5.71
N TYR A 663 -10.33 19.31 -6.48
CA TYR A 663 -11.12 18.09 -6.38
C TYR A 663 -10.30 16.97 -5.73
N GLN A 664 -10.78 16.43 -4.62
CA GLN A 664 -10.23 15.25 -3.94
C GLN A 664 -11.14 14.05 -4.23
N LEU A 665 -10.63 13.04 -4.91
CA LEU A 665 -11.32 11.77 -5.13
C LEU A 665 -11.52 11.07 -3.77
N LEU A 666 -12.70 10.52 -3.52
CA LEU A 666 -13.03 9.89 -2.24
C LEU A 666 -12.84 8.37 -2.21
N PHE A 667 -12.93 7.70 -3.37
CA PHE A 667 -12.62 6.27 -3.55
C PHE A 667 -12.29 5.98 -5.02
N ASP A 668 -11.55 4.91 -5.30
CA ASP A 668 -11.17 4.50 -6.66
C ASP A 668 -12.42 4.27 -7.57
N PRO A 669 -12.48 4.83 -8.80
CA PRO A 669 -13.70 4.81 -9.63
C PRO A 669 -14.30 3.42 -9.82
N TYR A 670 -15.62 3.32 -9.63
CA TYR A 670 -16.35 2.06 -9.70
C TYR A 670 -17.04 1.90 -11.05
N ASP A 671 -16.75 0.80 -11.73
CA ASP A 671 -17.34 0.46 -13.02
C ASP A 671 -18.29 -0.72 -12.86
N PHE A 672 -19.49 -0.65 -13.43
CA PHE A 672 -20.42 -1.77 -13.42
C PHE A 672 -21.28 -1.82 -14.68
N ARG A 673 -21.62 -3.05 -15.08
CA ARG A 673 -22.56 -3.32 -16.17
C ARG A 673 -23.99 -3.21 -15.68
N ALA A 674 -24.78 -2.34 -16.31
CA ALA A 674 -26.15 -2.06 -15.91
C ALA A 674 -27.02 -3.32 -15.90
N SER A 675 -26.86 -4.23 -16.88
CA SER A 675 -27.61 -5.49 -16.90
C SER A 675 -27.28 -6.46 -15.73
N TYR A 676 -26.31 -6.16 -14.87
CA TYR A 676 -26.02 -6.91 -13.64
C TYR A 676 -26.27 -6.13 -12.35
N ALA A 677 -26.59 -4.82 -12.41
CA ALA A 677 -26.65 -3.95 -11.23
C ALA A 677 -27.57 -4.46 -10.10
N GLY A 678 -28.68 -5.10 -10.45
CA GLY A 678 -29.59 -5.72 -9.49
C GLY A 678 -29.25 -7.16 -9.08
N HIS A 679 -28.37 -7.88 -9.80
CA HIS A 679 -28.00 -9.26 -9.47
C HIS A 679 -26.74 -9.78 -10.23
N ARG A 680 -25.56 -9.81 -9.57
CA ARG A 680 -24.27 -10.25 -10.16
C ARG A 680 -24.24 -11.61 -10.88
N MET A 681 -25.16 -12.53 -10.53
CA MET A 681 -25.25 -13.86 -11.14
C MET A 681 -26.27 -13.98 -12.28
N ARG A 682 -27.14 -12.98 -12.48
CA ARG A 682 -28.29 -13.08 -13.42
C ARG A 682 -28.39 -11.81 -14.24
N ARG A 683 -27.85 -11.85 -15.45
CA ARG A 683 -27.96 -10.75 -16.42
C ARG A 683 -29.43 -10.49 -16.77
N ARG A 684 -29.85 -9.23 -16.67
CA ARG A 684 -31.18 -8.74 -17.08
C ARG A 684 -30.97 -7.53 -17.99
N LEU A 685 -31.21 -7.69 -19.29
CA LEU A 685 -31.04 -6.60 -20.24
C LEU A 685 -31.99 -5.43 -19.92
N LEU A 686 -31.54 -4.22 -20.23
CA LEU A 686 -32.35 -3.01 -20.15
C LEU A 686 -33.31 -2.96 -21.34
N ARG A 687 -34.44 -2.30 -21.12
CA ARG A 687 -35.42 -2.03 -22.20
C ARG A 687 -35.06 -0.72 -22.91
N ALA A 688 -34.55 -0.83 -24.14
CA ALA A 688 -34.11 0.32 -24.92
C ALA A 688 -35.30 1.24 -25.26
N GLY A 689 -35.16 2.55 -25.00
CA GLY A 689 -36.22 3.54 -25.20
C GLY A 689 -37.22 3.65 -24.05
N GLU A 690 -37.27 2.70 -23.12
CA GLU A 690 -38.19 2.70 -21.98
C GLU A 690 -37.57 3.31 -20.72
N ARG A 691 -38.38 4.03 -19.93
CA ARG A 691 -38.00 4.53 -18.60
C ARG A 691 -38.05 3.40 -17.57
N GLN A 692 -36.96 3.18 -16.84
CA GLN A 692 -36.83 2.11 -15.86
C GLN A 692 -35.92 2.50 -14.68
N LEU A 693 -36.16 1.87 -13.52
CA LEU A 693 -35.35 2.06 -12.33
C LEU A 693 -34.22 1.04 -12.27
N LEU A 694 -33.01 1.51 -11.98
CA LEU A 694 -31.80 0.71 -11.84
C LEU A 694 -31.18 0.99 -10.45
N ALA A 695 -31.44 0.10 -9.49
CA ALA A 695 -30.79 0.13 -8.20
C ALA A 695 -29.35 -0.40 -8.32
N PHE A 696 -28.41 0.21 -7.60
CA PHE A 696 -27.01 -0.22 -7.55
C PHE A 696 -26.38 0.04 -6.18
N THR A 697 -25.24 -0.61 -5.93
CA THR A 697 -24.35 -0.36 -4.80
C THR A 697 -22.93 -0.41 -5.33
N VAL A 698 -22.14 0.60 -4.96
CA VAL A 698 -20.71 0.68 -5.28
C VAL A 698 -19.96 -0.30 -4.40
N GLU A 699 -19.17 -1.20 -4.98
CA GLU A 699 -18.34 -2.18 -4.25
C GLU A 699 -17.01 -1.55 -3.80
N ARG A 700 -17.10 -0.31 -3.33
CA ARG A 700 -16.01 0.50 -2.78
C ARG A 700 -16.43 1.11 -1.46
N VAL A 701 -15.45 1.47 -0.63
CA VAL A 701 -15.68 2.16 0.64
C VAL A 701 -14.80 3.40 0.73
N THR A 702 -15.30 4.43 1.40
CA THR A 702 -14.52 5.57 1.86
C THR A 702 -14.84 5.91 3.31
N ALA A 703 -13.94 6.61 3.99
CA ALA A 703 -14.28 7.40 5.16
C ALA A 703 -13.46 8.71 5.13
N CYS A 704 -14.15 9.85 5.16
CA CYS A 704 -13.54 11.17 5.08
C CYS A 704 -14.35 12.22 5.84
N LYS A 705 -13.71 13.30 6.28
CA LYS A 705 -14.37 14.48 6.84
C LYS A 705 -14.28 15.61 5.84
N LEU A 706 -15.41 15.95 5.21
CA LEU A 706 -15.52 17.06 4.28
C LEU A 706 -15.62 18.37 5.07
N ALA A 707 -14.96 19.43 4.60
CA ALA A 707 -15.00 20.73 5.28
C ALA A 707 -16.35 21.45 5.07
N ALA A 708 -16.70 22.35 6.00
CA ALA A 708 -17.79 23.30 5.77
C ALA A 708 -17.46 24.17 4.55
N GLY A 709 -18.44 24.40 3.68
CA GLY A 709 -18.25 25.11 2.40
C GLY A 709 -17.72 24.25 1.24
N SER A 710 -17.22 23.04 1.49
CA SER A 710 -16.95 22.06 0.43
C SER A 710 -18.23 21.56 -0.23
N ARG A 711 -18.14 20.99 -1.43
CA ARG A 711 -19.26 20.41 -2.18
C ARG A 711 -18.99 18.95 -2.50
N ILE A 712 -20.04 18.15 -2.60
CA ILE A 712 -19.97 16.78 -3.12
C ILE A 712 -20.18 16.83 -4.63
N VAL A 713 -19.28 16.20 -5.37
CA VAL A 713 -19.30 16.14 -6.83
C VAL A 713 -19.39 14.68 -7.28
N LEU A 714 -20.51 14.34 -7.90
CA LEU A 714 -20.75 13.03 -8.50
C LEU A 714 -20.48 13.11 -10.00
N LEU A 715 -19.56 12.27 -10.50
CA LEU A 715 -19.42 11.99 -11.92
C LEU A 715 -20.12 10.67 -12.26
N ILE A 716 -20.93 10.70 -13.32
CA ILE A 716 -21.53 9.51 -13.92
C ILE A 716 -21.04 9.41 -15.37
N GLY A 717 -20.24 8.39 -15.66
CA GLY A 717 -19.63 8.13 -16.96
C GLY A 717 -20.17 6.91 -17.69
N LEU A 718 -19.94 6.85 -19.00
CA LEU A 718 -20.09 5.62 -19.79
C LEU A 718 -18.70 5.06 -20.14
N ASN A 719 -18.49 3.76 -19.94
CA ASN A 719 -17.20 3.11 -20.17
C ASN A 719 -16.77 3.13 -21.65
N ARG A 720 -15.66 3.82 -21.93
CA ARG A 720 -14.92 3.75 -23.21
C ARG A 720 -13.42 3.57 -22.98
N ARG A 721 -13.01 2.86 -21.93
CA ARG A 721 -11.58 2.76 -21.54
C ARG A 721 -10.83 1.65 -22.31
N PRO A 722 -9.55 1.83 -22.64
CA PRO A 722 -8.77 0.84 -23.39
C PRO A 722 -8.38 -0.41 -22.58
N ASP A 723 -8.32 -0.31 -21.26
CA ASP A 723 -7.81 -1.32 -20.31
C ASP A 723 -8.81 -2.45 -19.97
N ARG A 724 -9.90 -2.58 -20.74
CA ARG A 724 -11.03 -3.46 -20.41
C ARG A 724 -11.93 -3.80 -21.60
N GLN A 725 -12.89 -4.68 -21.32
CA GLN A 725 -14.02 -4.96 -22.20
C GLN A 725 -14.89 -3.70 -22.44
N ILE A 726 -15.35 -3.54 -23.68
CA ILE A 726 -16.29 -2.48 -24.10
C ILE A 726 -17.66 -3.09 -24.36
N ASN A 727 -18.71 -2.51 -23.78
CA ASN A 727 -20.11 -2.85 -24.01
C ASN A 727 -20.73 -1.87 -25.01
N TYR A 728 -21.04 -2.35 -26.21
CA TYR A 728 -21.65 -1.56 -27.29
C TYR A 728 -23.19 -1.52 -27.20
N GLY A 729 -23.76 -2.17 -26.19
CA GLY A 729 -25.18 -2.10 -25.85
C GLY A 729 -26.10 -2.86 -26.81
N SER A 730 -25.59 -3.89 -27.50
CA SER A 730 -26.38 -4.68 -28.45
C SER A 730 -27.26 -5.75 -27.79
N GLY A 731 -27.02 -6.05 -26.51
CA GLY A 731 -27.70 -7.10 -25.75
C GLY A 731 -27.07 -8.49 -25.90
N LYS A 732 -26.17 -8.68 -26.88
CA LYS A 732 -25.39 -9.92 -27.05
C LYS A 732 -24.48 -10.19 -25.85
N ASP A 733 -23.86 -11.37 -25.83
CA ASP A 733 -22.65 -11.59 -25.04
C ASP A 733 -21.58 -10.55 -25.43
N VAL A 734 -21.13 -9.76 -24.44
CA VAL A 734 -20.20 -8.64 -24.66
C VAL A 734 -18.81 -9.14 -25.08
N ASN A 735 -18.46 -10.41 -24.82
CA ASN A 735 -17.23 -10.96 -25.39
C ASN A 735 -17.28 -11.07 -26.92
N SER A 736 -18.48 -11.18 -27.48
CA SER A 736 -18.78 -11.36 -28.90
C SER A 736 -19.14 -10.05 -29.63
N GLU A 737 -19.34 -8.95 -28.91
CA GLU A 737 -19.60 -7.65 -29.52
C GLU A 737 -18.35 -7.05 -30.16
N THR A 738 -18.55 -6.22 -31.18
CA THR A 738 -17.48 -5.54 -31.93
C THR A 738 -17.85 -4.07 -32.19
N ILE A 739 -16.91 -3.29 -32.72
CA ILE A 739 -17.19 -1.90 -33.13
C ILE A 739 -18.32 -1.79 -34.18
N ALA A 740 -18.67 -2.87 -34.90
CA ALA A 740 -19.82 -2.89 -35.81
C ALA A 740 -21.19 -2.84 -35.08
N ASP A 741 -21.23 -3.15 -33.78
CA ASP A 741 -22.42 -2.98 -32.92
C ASP A 741 -22.60 -1.51 -32.46
N ALA A 742 -21.55 -0.70 -32.57
CA ALA A 742 -21.48 0.72 -32.21
C ALA A 742 -22.22 1.66 -33.20
N LYS A 743 -23.20 1.15 -33.98
CA LYS A 743 -23.88 1.87 -35.08
C LYS A 743 -24.41 3.27 -34.76
N TRP A 744 -24.71 3.53 -33.49
CA TRP A 744 -25.20 4.80 -32.96
C TRP A 744 -24.61 5.03 -31.56
N PRO A 745 -24.34 6.30 -31.15
CA PRO A 745 -23.92 6.63 -29.80
C PRO A 745 -24.84 6.02 -28.72
N ILE A 746 -24.26 5.56 -27.61
CA ILE A 746 -25.04 5.20 -26.43
C ILE A 746 -25.52 6.50 -25.78
N ARG A 747 -26.83 6.63 -25.63
CA ARG A 747 -27.48 7.75 -24.96
C ARG A 747 -28.20 7.23 -23.72
N VAL A 748 -28.01 7.91 -22.59
CA VAL A 748 -28.77 7.66 -21.36
C VAL A 748 -29.38 8.98 -20.92
N ARG A 749 -30.68 8.96 -20.62
CA ARG A 749 -31.41 10.08 -20.00
C ARG A 749 -31.72 9.73 -18.57
N TRP A 750 -31.32 10.56 -17.60
CA TRP A 750 -31.71 10.47 -16.20
C TRP A 750 -32.92 11.35 -15.92
N HIS A 751 -33.82 10.87 -15.06
CA HIS A 751 -35.05 11.55 -14.64
C HIS A 751 -35.03 11.81 -13.12
N ALA A 752 -35.88 12.74 -12.65
CA ALA A 752 -35.91 13.29 -11.29
C ALA A 752 -36.02 12.30 -10.11
N ARG A 753 -36.38 11.01 -10.34
CA ARG A 753 -36.34 9.98 -9.27
C ARG A 753 -34.94 9.39 -9.08
N SER A 754 -33.94 9.84 -9.85
CA SER A 754 -32.56 9.40 -9.69
C SER A 754 -31.92 10.01 -8.45
N TYR A 755 -31.28 9.19 -7.63
CA TYR A 755 -30.57 9.63 -6.43
C TYR A 755 -29.38 8.73 -6.11
N VAL A 756 -28.45 9.29 -5.35
CA VAL A 756 -27.40 8.56 -4.63
C VAL A 756 -27.52 8.81 -3.13
N GLU A 757 -27.00 7.90 -2.32
CA GLU A 757 -26.91 8.05 -0.87
C GLU A 757 -25.66 7.38 -0.29
N ILE A 758 -25.13 7.98 0.77
CA ILE A 758 -23.99 7.48 1.57
C ILE A 758 -24.28 7.73 3.06
N GLN A 759 -23.70 6.95 3.97
CA GLN A 759 -23.89 7.20 5.40
C GLN A 759 -23.06 8.41 5.85
N THR A 760 -23.57 9.16 6.82
CA THR A 760 -22.79 10.18 7.52
C THR A 760 -22.37 9.69 8.90
N GLY A 761 -21.22 10.17 9.38
CA GLY A 761 -20.80 10.02 10.77
C GLY A 761 -21.65 10.84 11.73
N LYS A 762 -21.34 10.74 13.03
CA LYS A 762 -21.74 11.78 13.99
C LYS A 762 -20.71 12.91 13.89
N SER A 763 -21.21 14.13 13.71
CA SER A 763 -20.45 15.40 13.69
C SER A 763 -19.63 15.62 14.95
#